data_AF-C4Z8K0-F1
#
_entry.id   AF-C4Z8K0-F1
#
_cell.length_a   1.000
_cell.length_b   1.000
_cell.length_c   1.000
_cell.angle_alpha   90.00
_cell.angle_beta   90.00
_cell.angle_gamma   90.00
#
_symmetry.space_group_name_H-M   'P 1'
#
loop_
_entity.id
_entity.type
_entity.pdbx_description
1 polymer ?
#
loop_
_entity_poly.entity_id
_entity_poly.type
_entity_poly.pdbx_seq_one_letter_code
_entity_poly.pdbx_strand_id
1 'polypeptide(L)'
;MKKIFDVLNVIKQKLFVKKDKIHSEKYYRRIDFLNKYSLLFHAIIAMAIVFIVEIISRRSFISACKFVDAHTLAFMYNSFLVFVSFSLVYLFRRRAFARVIITGFWTILGIINGCVLSNRVTPFGYTDLKCIPELLAMNNTSYFTAQQATIVVVGLGAFALFLVALFIKGPKYTGKIRYAGISVAFLALLFVAIPVTTNVAQNTNVVASYYSNIAQGYDDYGFVYSFSSTVVDRGMKKPEDYNKQNVEDVEQKVNSQKQTTTVDGKTGPNIICVLLESFCDPDEINFLQVNEDPIPTFHELEKNYSSGYLNVPVVGAGTANTEFEMLTGLSMQYFGTGEYPYKTILKQTDCESIASDLSKIGYATHVVHNNGGNFYSRTNAFSKMGFDTFTSKELMNITEYTPNGSWPTDDILVSETMKTFDATPNQSDFTYIITVGTHGDYPKEPVIENPTYTVSGVEDEGMKNAWTYYVNQLNEADRFIKELTDELSKRDEDTIVVMFGDHLPTMGLQDSDMKSGDIYKTKYITWNNMGLPKEDADLYAYQLLAQTTDTVGIHEGTIMNYHQTQMNSTDEASYQDGLDLLQYDILYGKRYCYNGTDLYPASDLVMGIDKVDITNVSDSSTSDTVYIYGHNFTNWSKVYINDSKVASTYLSAGVLAINKEDISDGDEITVCQVGSSDTIFRKSENTYTYVDPAVEHDSESETDEPTENQ
;
A
#
# COMPACT_ATOMS: atom_id res chain seq x y z
N MET A 1 42.67 13.96 -20.95
CA MET A 1 43.17 13.67 -19.58
C MET A 1 43.85 14.86 -18.89
N LYS A 2 44.90 15.50 -19.45
CA LYS A 2 45.66 16.58 -18.76
C LYS A 2 44.81 17.79 -18.30
N LYS A 3 43.88 18.27 -19.15
CA LYS A 3 42.92 19.35 -18.81
C LYS A 3 41.99 19.01 -17.65
N ILE A 4 41.56 17.75 -17.54
CA ILE A 4 40.70 17.29 -16.43
C ILE A 4 41.51 17.24 -15.13
N PHE A 5 42.76 16.77 -15.19
CA PHE A 5 43.68 16.77 -14.06
C PHE A 5 44.01 18.18 -13.55
N ASP A 6 44.19 19.15 -14.44
CA ASP A 6 44.44 20.55 -14.06
C ASP A 6 43.21 21.18 -13.41
N VAL A 7 42.01 20.91 -13.94
CA VAL A 7 40.74 21.34 -13.32
C VAL A 7 40.56 20.71 -11.94
N LEU A 8 40.80 19.40 -11.79
CA LEU A 8 40.74 18.69 -10.51
C LEU A 8 41.75 19.23 -9.50
N ASN A 9 42.96 19.58 -9.93
CA ASN A 9 43.98 20.18 -9.06
C ASN A 9 43.62 21.60 -8.62
N VAL A 10 43.05 22.42 -9.50
CA VAL A 10 42.54 23.75 -9.14
C VAL A 10 41.37 23.64 -8.16
N ILE A 11 40.44 22.70 -8.39
CA ILE A 11 39.33 22.39 -7.48
C ILE A 11 39.90 21.96 -6.12
N LYS A 12 40.88 21.06 -6.09
CA LYS A 12 41.54 20.58 -4.87
C LYS A 12 42.18 21.72 -4.08
N GLN A 13 42.93 22.60 -4.75
CA GLN A 13 43.61 23.73 -4.12
C GLN A 13 42.62 24.80 -3.64
N LYS A 14 41.54 25.06 -4.39
CA LYS A 14 40.52 26.06 -4.05
C LYS A 14 39.46 25.57 -3.07
N LEU A 15 39.15 24.29 -2.96
CA LEU A 15 38.11 23.77 -2.05
C LEU A 15 38.67 23.08 -0.81
N PHE A 16 39.86 22.46 -0.87
CA PHE A 16 40.36 21.59 0.21
C PHE A 16 41.61 22.11 0.95
N VAL A 17 42.11 23.30 0.61
CA VAL A 17 43.20 23.95 1.36
C VAL A 17 42.63 25.10 2.21
N LYS A 18 42.75 24.99 3.54
CA LYS A 18 42.35 26.05 4.47
C LYS A 18 43.47 27.09 4.57
N LYS A 19 43.16 28.37 4.34
CA LYS A 19 44.04 29.50 4.63
C LYS A 19 43.55 30.20 5.89
N ASP A 20 44.39 30.33 6.90
CA ASP A 20 44.04 31.09 8.09
C ASP A 20 44.04 32.58 7.75
N LYS A 21 42.89 33.23 7.91
CA LYS A 21 42.70 34.65 7.71
C LYS A 21 42.45 35.30 9.07
N ILE A 22 43.22 36.35 9.37
CA ILE A 22 42.96 37.22 10.52
C ILE A 22 41.78 38.12 10.15
N HIS A 23 40.75 38.14 10.98
CA HIS A 23 39.54 38.94 10.76
C HIS A 23 39.56 40.23 11.57
N SER A 24 38.71 41.20 11.21
CA SER A 24 38.61 42.47 11.93
C SER A 24 38.00 42.32 13.32
N GLU A 25 38.26 43.27 14.23
CA GLU A 25 37.66 43.27 15.57
C GLU A 25 36.12 43.28 15.53
N LYS A 26 35.53 44.03 14.59
CA LYS A 26 34.08 44.05 14.33
C LYS A 26 33.55 42.65 14.00
N TYR A 27 34.31 41.84 13.27
CA TYR A 27 33.94 40.46 12.95
C TYR A 27 33.88 39.59 14.22
N TYR A 28 34.90 39.65 15.08
CA TYR A 28 34.91 38.87 16.32
C TYR A 28 33.79 39.30 17.27
N ARG A 29 33.55 40.60 17.46
CA ARG A 29 32.42 41.10 18.26
C ARG A 29 31.06 40.58 17.77
N ARG A 30 30.86 40.50 16.45
CA ARG A 30 29.65 39.93 15.86
C ARG A 30 29.52 38.43 16.15
N ILE A 31 30.62 37.68 16.05
CA ILE A 31 30.63 36.25 16.35
C ILE A 31 30.30 36.01 17.83
N ASP A 32 30.84 36.81 18.75
CA ASP A 32 30.54 36.71 20.17
C ASP A 32 29.07 37.01 20.48
N PHE A 33 28.49 38.03 19.83
CA PHE A 33 27.06 38.30 19.91
C PHE A 33 26.21 37.11 19.44
N LEU A 34 26.51 36.56 18.26
CA LEU A 34 25.80 35.40 17.71
C LEU A 34 25.95 34.14 18.58
N ASN A 35 27.12 33.96 19.22
CA ASN A 35 27.33 32.86 20.15
C ASN A 35 26.54 33.05 21.46
N LYS A 36 26.51 34.28 22.00
CA LYS A 36 25.79 34.62 23.24
C LYS A 36 24.28 34.37 23.11
N TYR A 37 23.68 34.82 22.00
CA TYR A 37 22.26 34.63 21.72
C TYR A 37 21.99 33.41 20.84
N SER A 38 22.90 32.44 20.84
CA SER A 38 22.83 31.33 19.89
C SER A 38 21.50 30.56 20.00
N LEU A 39 20.99 30.28 21.19
CA LEU A 39 19.73 29.55 21.36
C LEU A 39 18.53 30.28 20.72
N LEU A 40 18.44 31.61 20.86
CA LEU A 40 17.39 32.40 20.21
C LEU A 40 17.47 32.28 18.69
N PHE A 41 18.68 32.40 18.12
CA PHE A 41 18.88 32.19 16.69
C PHE A 41 18.60 30.75 16.26
N HIS A 42 18.80 29.73 17.12
CA HIS A 42 18.41 28.35 16.79
C HIS A 42 16.89 28.20 16.73
N ALA A 43 16.16 28.82 17.64
CA ALA A 43 14.70 28.82 17.60
C ALA A 43 14.19 29.47 16.30
N ILE A 44 14.72 30.64 15.94
CA ILE A 44 14.36 31.34 14.69
C ILE A 44 14.70 30.49 13.45
N ILE A 45 15.88 29.85 13.43
CA ILE A 45 16.27 28.97 12.31
C ILE A 45 15.37 27.73 12.25
N ALA A 46 15.03 27.13 13.39
CA ALA A 46 14.15 25.96 13.44
C ALA A 46 12.76 26.31 12.86
N MET A 47 12.19 27.45 13.27
CA MET A 47 10.94 27.95 12.70
C MET A 47 11.04 28.21 11.19
N ALA A 48 12.13 28.83 10.74
CA ALA A 48 12.35 29.07 9.31
C ALA A 48 12.46 27.76 8.51
N ILE A 49 13.07 26.73 9.08
CA ILE A 49 13.20 25.41 8.44
C ILE A 49 11.85 24.73 8.35
N VAL A 50 11.08 24.70 9.43
CA VAL A 50 9.71 24.16 9.41
C VAL A 50 8.88 24.90 8.37
N PHE A 51 8.94 26.23 8.34
CA PHE A 51 8.19 27.01 7.35
C PHE A 51 8.61 26.69 5.91
N ILE A 52 9.91 26.52 5.62
CA ILE A 52 10.39 26.10 4.30
C ILE A 52 9.90 24.69 3.96
N VAL A 53 9.94 23.76 4.91
CA VAL A 53 9.45 22.39 4.73
C VAL A 53 7.94 22.40 4.43
N GLU A 54 7.15 23.20 5.14
CA GLU A 54 5.71 23.34 4.89
C GLU A 54 5.42 23.98 3.52
N ILE A 55 6.20 24.96 3.07
CA ILE A 55 6.08 25.51 1.71
C ILE A 55 6.27 24.41 0.66
N ILE A 56 7.28 23.56 0.84
CA ILE A 56 7.61 22.49 -0.10
C ILE A 56 6.53 21.39 -0.06
N SER A 57 6.18 20.92 1.13
CA SER A 57 5.14 19.88 1.33
C SER A 57 3.79 20.31 0.78
N ARG A 58 3.37 21.55 1.04
CA ARG A 58 2.07 22.10 0.58
C ARG A 58 2.10 22.66 -0.83
N ARG A 59 3.29 22.73 -1.45
CA ARG A 59 3.53 23.30 -2.79
C ARG A 59 3.00 24.73 -2.96
N SER A 60 2.80 25.45 -1.86
CA SER A 60 2.15 26.76 -1.83
C SER A 60 2.61 27.57 -0.63
N PHE A 61 3.15 28.76 -0.90
CA PHE A 61 3.52 29.72 0.14
C PHE A 61 2.31 30.18 0.94
N ILE A 62 1.18 30.42 0.27
CA ILE A 62 -0.05 30.91 0.91
C ILE A 62 -0.61 29.82 1.84
N SER A 63 -0.61 28.56 1.40
CA SER A 63 -1.09 27.44 2.22
C SER A 63 -0.20 27.24 3.46
N ALA A 64 1.12 27.39 3.33
CA ALA A 64 2.03 27.37 4.48
C ALA A 64 1.75 28.53 5.47
N CYS A 65 1.44 29.72 4.98
CA CYS A 65 1.02 30.83 5.85
C CYS A 65 -0.31 30.53 6.55
N LYS A 66 -1.29 29.97 5.85
CA LYS A 66 -2.58 29.56 6.44
C LYS A 66 -2.39 28.51 7.54
N PHE A 67 -1.50 27.54 7.33
CA PHE A 67 -1.15 26.56 8.37
C PHE A 67 -0.56 27.22 9.62
N VAL A 68 0.37 28.16 9.47
CA VAL A 68 0.94 28.88 10.61
C VAL A 68 -0.12 29.66 11.38
N ASP A 69 -1.11 30.22 10.69
CA ASP A 69 -2.21 30.99 11.29
C ASP A 69 -3.25 30.08 11.97
N ALA A 70 -3.76 29.07 11.25
CA ALA A 70 -4.80 28.16 11.74
C ALA A 70 -4.28 27.15 12.78
N HIS A 71 -3.04 26.69 12.64
CA HIS A 71 -2.42 25.65 13.49
C HIS A 71 -1.12 26.14 14.15
N THR A 72 -1.13 27.37 14.69
CA THR A 72 0.07 28.00 15.28
C THR A 72 0.77 27.12 16.31
N LEU A 73 0.04 26.46 17.20
CA LEU A 73 0.63 25.61 18.23
C LEU A 73 1.28 24.34 17.64
N ALA A 74 0.68 23.74 16.61
CA ALA A 74 1.28 22.63 15.89
C ALA A 74 2.57 23.08 15.19
N PHE A 75 2.58 24.25 14.53
CA PHE A 75 3.78 24.83 13.94
C PHE A 75 4.89 25.09 14.97
N MET A 76 4.55 25.61 16.16
CA MET A 76 5.52 25.80 17.25
C MET A 76 6.06 24.46 17.76
N TYR A 77 5.22 23.44 17.83
CA TYR A 77 5.63 22.11 18.25
C TYR A 77 6.58 21.43 17.23
N ASN A 78 6.27 21.51 15.94
CA ASN A 78 7.17 21.10 14.86
C ASN A 78 8.52 21.85 14.95
N SER A 79 8.47 23.16 15.22
CA SER A 79 9.65 23.99 15.41
C SER A 79 10.45 23.59 16.64
N PHE A 80 9.79 23.14 17.71
CA PHE A 80 10.43 22.58 18.89
C PHE A 80 11.16 21.26 18.57
N LEU A 81 10.54 20.33 17.82
CA LEU A 81 11.20 19.08 17.39
C LEU A 81 12.46 19.36 16.57
N VAL A 82 12.37 20.28 15.60
CA VAL A 82 13.53 20.74 14.83
C VAL A 82 14.54 21.39 15.77
N PHE A 83 14.14 22.26 16.69
CA PHE A 83 15.04 22.90 17.67
C PHE A 83 15.81 21.89 18.53
N VAL A 84 15.15 20.84 19.03
CA VAL A 84 15.81 19.79 19.81
C VAL A 84 16.84 19.06 18.95
N SER A 85 16.51 18.67 17.72
CA SER A 85 17.49 18.06 16.80
C SER A 85 18.68 19.01 16.53
N PHE A 86 18.41 20.31 16.34
CA PHE A 86 19.41 21.35 16.14
C PHE A 86 20.34 21.54 17.33
N SER A 87 19.87 21.28 18.55
CA SER A 87 20.69 21.45 19.75
C SER A 87 21.88 20.49 19.80
N LEU A 88 21.85 19.37 19.06
CA LEU A 88 22.98 18.43 18.92
C LEU A 88 24.28 19.11 18.46
N VAL A 89 24.18 20.25 17.75
CA VAL A 89 25.35 21.01 17.28
C VAL A 89 26.26 21.47 18.42
N TYR A 90 25.73 21.60 19.65
CA TYR A 90 26.51 22.00 20.81
C TYR A 90 27.53 20.94 21.27
N LEU A 91 27.39 19.69 20.82
CA LEU A 91 28.39 18.62 21.01
C LEU A 91 29.64 18.80 20.11
N PHE A 92 29.54 19.57 19.04
CA PHE A 92 30.59 19.63 18.02
C PHE A 92 31.32 20.97 18.01
N ARG A 93 32.65 20.95 17.79
CA ARG A 93 33.41 22.19 17.52
C ARG A 93 33.02 22.84 16.19
N ARG A 94 32.61 22.06 15.20
CA ARG A 94 32.21 22.54 13.87
C ARG A 94 30.69 22.77 13.81
N ARG A 95 30.20 23.69 14.64
CA ARG A 95 28.76 23.94 14.79
C ARG A 95 28.07 24.33 13.48
N ALA A 96 28.72 25.14 12.64
CA ALA A 96 28.16 25.54 11.35
C ALA A 96 27.96 24.35 10.40
N PHE A 97 28.92 23.42 10.37
CA PHE A 97 28.81 22.19 9.59
C PHE A 97 27.65 21.31 10.07
N ALA A 98 27.57 21.08 11.39
CA ALA A 98 26.48 20.29 11.98
C ALA A 98 25.10 20.93 11.74
N ARG A 99 24.97 22.26 11.79
CA ARG A 99 23.72 22.97 11.45
C ARG A 99 23.29 22.74 10.01
N VAL A 100 24.23 22.81 9.06
CA VAL A 100 23.93 22.60 7.64
C VAL A 100 23.48 21.15 7.39
N ILE A 101 24.08 20.17 8.07
CA ILE A 101 23.62 18.76 7.97
C ILE A 101 22.17 18.63 8.45
N ILE A 102 21.86 19.15 9.65
CA ILE A 102 20.52 19.01 10.23
C ILE A 102 19.49 19.79 9.41
N THR A 103 19.86 20.97 8.90
CA THR A 103 19.03 21.73 7.95
C THR A 103 18.75 20.91 6.69
N GLY A 104 19.82 20.36 6.08
CA GLY A 104 19.72 19.54 4.89
C GLY A 104 18.85 18.32 5.10
N PHE A 105 18.97 17.64 6.24
CA PHE A 105 18.14 16.49 6.60
C PHE A 105 16.64 16.83 6.55
N TRP A 106 16.19 17.84 7.30
CA TRP A 106 14.77 18.22 7.34
C TRP A 106 14.27 18.76 5.99
N THR A 107 15.07 19.57 5.29
CA THR A 107 14.70 20.08 3.98
C THR A 107 14.62 18.98 2.92
N ILE A 108 15.54 18.00 2.92
CA ILE A 108 15.50 16.85 2.00
C ILE A 108 14.25 16.01 2.26
N LEU A 109 13.90 15.74 3.53
CA LEU A 109 12.66 15.05 3.86
C LEU A 109 11.43 15.80 3.38
N GLY A 110 11.37 17.13 3.56
CA GLY A 110 10.31 17.97 3.01
C GLY A 110 10.23 17.93 1.48
N ILE A 111 11.38 17.92 0.79
CA ILE A 111 11.45 17.76 -0.68
C ILE A 111 10.91 16.40 -1.10
N ILE A 112 11.33 15.31 -0.45
CA ILE A 112 10.82 13.97 -0.72
C ILE A 112 9.31 13.95 -0.55
N ASN A 113 8.80 14.49 0.55
CA ASN A 113 7.37 14.58 0.79
C ASN A 113 6.63 15.38 -0.29
N GLY A 114 7.12 16.56 -0.67
CA GLY A 114 6.53 17.35 -1.76
C GLY A 114 6.54 16.61 -3.11
N CYS A 115 7.57 15.82 -3.39
CA CYS A 115 7.63 14.97 -4.59
C CYS A 115 6.63 13.80 -4.51
N VAL A 116 6.50 13.16 -3.35
CA VAL A 116 5.51 12.08 -3.13
C VAL A 116 4.09 12.63 -3.28
N LEU A 117 3.77 13.74 -2.61
CA LEU A 117 2.47 14.41 -2.70
C LEU A 117 2.15 15.00 -4.09
N SER A 118 3.13 15.03 -4.99
CA SER A 118 2.91 15.39 -6.39
C SER A 118 2.40 14.23 -7.24
N ASN A 119 2.54 13.00 -6.76
CA ASN A 119 2.18 11.78 -7.49
C ASN A 119 1.19 10.89 -6.73
N ARG A 120 0.96 11.15 -5.43
CA ARG A 120 0.07 10.39 -4.55
C ARG A 120 -0.59 11.30 -3.52
N VAL A 121 -1.68 10.84 -2.93
CA VAL A 121 -2.42 11.57 -1.89
C VAL A 121 -1.77 11.41 -0.51
N THR A 122 -1.17 10.24 -0.24
CA THR A 122 -0.56 9.95 1.06
C THR A 122 0.81 10.64 1.22
N PRO A 123 1.05 11.33 2.35
CA PRO A 123 2.35 11.90 2.68
C PRO A 123 3.44 10.86 2.86
N PHE A 124 4.69 11.29 2.71
CA PHE A 124 5.86 10.45 2.93
C PHE A 124 6.05 10.10 4.41
N GLY A 125 6.01 8.79 4.72
CA GLY A 125 6.18 8.26 6.07
C GLY A 125 7.36 7.28 6.21
N TYR A 126 7.53 6.72 7.40
CA TYR A 126 8.58 5.72 7.68
C TYR A 126 8.46 4.46 6.81
N THR A 127 7.24 4.00 6.51
CA THR A 127 6.99 2.80 5.69
C THR A 127 7.48 2.99 4.25
N ASP A 128 7.48 4.21 3.73
CA ASP A 128 8.01 4.53 2.40
C ASP A 128 9.54 4.40 2.33
N LEU A 129 10.26 4.62 3.44
CA LEU A 129 11.71 4.38 3.50
C LEU A 129 12.04 2.91 3.22
N LYS A 130 11.16 1.98 3.64
CA LYS A 130 11.33 0.55 3.34
C LYS A 130 11.09 0.22 1.87
N CYS A 131 10.37 1.07 1.14
CA CYS A 131 10.09 0.91 -0.29
C CYS A 131 11.16 1.55 -1.19
N ILE A 132 12.17 2.23 -0.63
CA ILE A 132 13.27 2.85 -1.40
C ILE A 132 14.02 1.85 -2.29
N PRO A 133 14.37 0.63 -1.85
CA PRO A 133 15.02 -0.35 -2.71
C PRO A 133 14.17 -0.70 -3.95
N GLU A 134 12.84 -0.81 -3.78
CA GLU A 134 11.90 -1.05 -4.88
C GLU A 134 11.86 0.14 -5.85
N LEU A 135 11.84 1.37 -5.32
CA LEU A 135 11.91 2.60 -6.12
C LEU A 135 13.22 2.76 -6.91
N LEU A 136 14.35 2.29 -6.36
CA LEU A 136 15.66 2.34 -7.03
C LEU A 136 15.85 1.22 -8.06
N ALA A 137 15.09 0.12 -7.95
CA ALA A 137 15.12 -1.01 -8.88
C ALA A 137 14.21 -0.81 -10.12
N MET A 138 13.32 0.18 -10.09
CA MET A 138 12.40 0.49 -11.19
C MET A 138 13.08 1.29 -12.31
N ASN A 139 13.18 0.70 -13.51
CA ASN A 139 13.76 1.36 -14.68
C ASN A 139 12.82 2.40 -15.36
N ASN A 140 11.55 2.45 -14.97
CA ASN A 140 10.55 3.42 -15.45
C ASN A 140 9.76 3.99 -14.26
N THR A 141 10.39 4.82 -13.44
CA THR A 141 9.67 5.46 -12.33
C THR A 141 8.74 6.55 -12.86
N SER A 142 7.43 6.42 -12.61
CA SER A 142 6.46 7.51 -12.81
C SER A 142 6.76 8.75 -11.94
N TYR A 143 7.68 8.64 -10.96
CA TYR A 143 8.04 9.71 -10.02
C TYR A 143 9.00 10.76 -10.58
N PHE A 144 9.96 10.35 -11.41
CA PHE A 144 10.99 11.25 -11.94
C PHE A 144 11.29 10.92 -13.40
N THR A 145 11.24 11.95 -14.24
CA THR A 145 11.89 11.89 -15.56
C THR A 145 13.40 11.71 -15.38
N ALA A 146 14.08 11.11 -16.37
CA ALA A 146 15.54 10.97 -16.35
C ALA A 146 16.28 12.31 -16.11
N GLN A 147 15.70 13.41 -16.60
CA GLN A 147 16.22 14.76 -16.36
C GLN A 147 16.08 15.19 -14.89
N GLN A 148 14.91 15.00 -14.27
CA GLN A 148 14.70 15.31 -12.86
C GLN A 148 15.61 14.44 -11.96
N ALA A 149 15.71 13.14 -12.24
CA ALA A 149 16.61 12.23 -11.53
C ALA A 149 18.07 12.71 -11.61
N THR A 150 18.53 13.12 -12.81
CA THR A 150 19.86 13.69 -13.01
C THR A 150 20.08 14.96 -12.18
N ILE A 151 19.10 15.87 -12.15
CA ILE A 151 19.16 17.10 -11.34
C ILE A 151 19.29 16.76 -9.85
N VAL A 152 18.52 15.79 -9.35
CA VAL A 152 18.58 15.35 -7.95
C VAL A 152 19.97 14.78 -7.63
N VAL A 153 20.50 13.88 -8.47
CA VAL A 153 21.85 13.29 -8.27
C VAL A 153 22.94 14.35 -8.28
N VAL A 154 22.89 15.29 -9.23
CA VAL A 154 23.86 16.40 -9.30
C VAL A 154 23.73 17.33 -8.09
N GLY A 155 22.50 17.62 -7.66
CA GLY A 155 22.20 18.44 -6.48
C GLY A 155 22.74 17.81 -5.19
N LEU A 156 22.48 16.53 -4.96
CA LEU A 156 22.99 15.77 -3.82
C LEU A 156 24.52 15.68 -3.85
N GLY A 157 25.11 15.46 -5.02
CA GLY A 157 26.57 15.46 -5.21
C GLY A 157 27.20 16.82 -4.90
N ALA A 158 26.60 17.91 -5.37
CA ALA A 158 27.05 19.27 -5.08
C ALA A 158 26.91 19.61 -3.59
N PHE A 159 25.81 19.19 -2.95
CA PHE A 159 25.60 19.35 -1.51
C PHE A 159 26.63 18.57 -0.70
N ALA A 160 26.94 17.33 -1.08
CA ALA A 160 27.99 16.53 -0.46
C ALA A 160 29.38 17.19 -0.60
N LEU A 161 29.72 17.69 -1.79
CA LEU A 161 30.96 18.45 -2.01
C LEU A 161 31.01 19.73 -1.16
N PHE A 162 29.90 20.45 -1.04
CA PHE A 162 29.77 21.60 -0.15
C PHE A 162 29.98 21.22 1.32
N LEU A 163 29.41 20.11 1.78
CA LEU A 163 29.62 19.58 3.13
C LEU A 163 31.10 19.26 3.38
N VAL A 164 31.80 18.61 2.43
CA VAL A 164 33.24 18.34 2.56
C VAL A 164 34.04 19.65 2.61
N ALA A 165 33.74 20.61 1.74
CA ALA A 165 34.39 21.92 1.74
C ALA A 165 34.13 22.69 3.05
N LEU A 166 32.89 22.67 3.55
CA LEU A 166 32.48 23.29 4.82
C LEU A 166 33.11 22.57 6.01
N PHE A 167 33.27 21.25 5.96
CA PHE A 167 34.00 20.52 6.97
C PHE A 167 35.47 20.93 6.98
N ILE A 168 36.12 21.10 5.83
CA ILE A 168 37.55 21.45 5.81
C ILE A 168 37.76 22.93 6.20
N LYS A 169 36.99 23.83 5.57
CA LYS A 169 37.19 25.29 5.64
C LYS A 169 36.32 26.02 6.64
N GLY A 170 35.22 25.40 7.08
CA GLY A 170 34.23 26.04 7.92
C GLY A 170 34.76 26.44 9.30
N PRO A 171 34.05 27.36 9.97
CA PRO A 171 34.47 27.89 11.26
C PRO A 171 34.50 26.79 12.33
N LYS A 172 35.53 26.83 13.17
CA LYS A 172 35.62 26.03 14.39
C LYS A 172 35.30 26.92 15.58
N TYR A 173 34.41 26.49 16.45
CA TYR A 173 34.13 27.15 17.71
C TYR A 173 35.39 27.12 18.58
N THR A 174 35.83 28.30 19.01
CA THR A 174 37.10 28.51 19.74
C THR A 174 36.92 28.55 21.26
N GLY A 175 35.68 28.61 21.77
CA GLY A 175 35.41 28.57 23.20
C GLY A 175 35.59 27.18 23.82
N LYS A 176 35.68 27.12 25.15
CA LYS A 176 35.71 25.85 25.89
C LYS A 176 34.37 25.13 25.70
N ILE A 177 34.40 23.93 25.12
CA ILE A 177 33.24 23.05 25.14
C ILE A 177 33.23 22.32 26.48
N ARG A 178 32.19 22.57 27.27
CA ARG A 178 32.00 21.94 28.59
C ARG A 178 31.33 20.58 28.39
N TYR A 179 32.09 19.65 27.81
CA TYR A 179 31.66 18.27 27.54
C TYR A 179 31.24 17.54 28.81
N ALA A 180 31.90 17.82 29.94
CA ALA A 180 31.57 17.27 31.25
C ALA A 180 30.37 18.05 31.85
N GLY A 181 29.17 17.49 31.74
CA GLY A 181 27.98 17.90 32.49
C GLY A 181 27.01 18.78 31.70
N ILE A 182 27.29 20.08 31.56
CA ILE A 182 26.25 21.08 31.21
C ILE A 182 25.65 20.88 29.81
N SER A 183 26.49 20.70 28.77
CA SER A 183 25.97 20.53 27.40
C SER A 183 25.23 19.21 27.21
N VAL A 184 25.69 18.14 27.87
CA VAL A 184 25.03 16.83 27.83
C VAL A 184 23.75 16.84 28.65
N ALA A 185 23.75 17.45 29.84
CA ALA A 185 22.55 17.57 30.68
C ALA A 185 21.48 18.46 30.03
N PHE A 186 21.86 19.55 29.37
CA PHE A 186 20.94 20.36 28.59
C PHE A 186 20.31 19.57 27.44
N LEU A 187 21.11 18.79 26.71
CA LEU A 187 20.59 17.93 25.65
C LEU A 187 19.69 16.84 26.19
N ALA A 188 20.11 16.14 27.24
CA ALA A 188 19.30 15.12 27.90
C ALA A 188 17.95 15.70 28.35
N LEU A 189 17.95 16.91 28.94
CA LEU A 189 16.72 17.61 29.30
C LEU A 189 15.82 17.89 28.09
N LEU A 190 16.39 18.37 26.97
CA LEU A 190 15.61 18.63 25.75
C LEU A 190 15.04 17.35 25.12
N PHE A 191 15.80 16.25 25.11
CA PHE A 191 15.33 14.97 24.60
C PHE A 191 14.27 14.34 25.51
N VAL A 192 14.40 14.48 26.84
CA VAL A 192 13.36 14.07 27.81
C VAL A 192 12.12 14.97 27.73
N ALA A 193 12.28 16.23 27.35
CA ALA A 193 11.16 17.13 27.14
C ALA A 193 10.30 16.73 25.93
N ILE A 194 10.84 16.02 24.92
CA ILE A 194 10.05 15.55 23.77
C ILE A 194 8.85 14.71 24.19
N PRO A 195 8.98 13.56 24.88
CA PRO A 195 7.81 12.73 25.23
C PRO A 195 6.82 13.46 26.14
N VAL A 196 7.31 14.29 27.08
CA VAL A 196 6.45 15.09 27.97
C VAL A 196 5.63 16.12 27.18
N THR A 197 6.28 16.87 26.29
CA THR A 197 5.60 17.87 25.45
C THR A 197 4.72 17.23 24.40
N THR A 198 5.10 16.06 23.85
CA THR A 198 4.26 15.27 22.95
C THR A 198 2.96 14.89 23.64
N ASN A 199 3.06 14.31 24.84
CA ASN A 199 1.88 13.86 25.60
C ASN A 199 0.95 15.04 25.95
N VAL A 200 1.52 16.19 26.35
CA VAL A 200 0.72 17.41 26.56
C VAL A 200 0.06 17.89 25.27
N ALA A 201 0.80 17.93 24.15
CA ALA A 201 0.27 18.37 22.87
C ALA A 201 -0.86 17.44 22.36
N GLN A 202 -0.73 16.13 22.60
CA GLN A 202 -1.76 15.14 22.31
C GLN A 202 -3.00 15.30 23.19
N ASN A 203 -2.83 15.37 24.51
CA ASN A 203 -3.95 15.52 25.45
C ASN A 203 -4.69 16.86 25.35
N THR A 204 -4.08 17.86 24.70
CA THR A 204 -4.69 19.18 24.46
C THR A 204 -5.16 19.37 23.02
N ASN A 205 -5.16 18.31 22.20
CA ASN A 205 -5.54 18.32 20.79
C ASN A 205 -4.77 19.35 19.93
N VAL A 206 -3.56 19.73 20.34
CA VAL A 206 -2.64 20.53 19.50
C VAL A 206 -2.13 19.69 18.34
N VAL A 207 -1.92 18.40 18.61
CA VAL A 207 -1.62 17.38 17.61
C VAL A 207 -2.31 16.07 17.99
N ALA A 208 -2.67 15.19 17.05
CA ALA A 208 -3.24 13.88 17.40
C ALA A 208 -2.17 12.77 17.48
N SER A 209 -2.45 11.75 18.30
CA SER A 209 -1.62 10.55 18.46
C SER A 209 -1.85 9.49 17.38
N TYR A 210 -2.97 9.56 16.67
CA TYR A 210 -3.36 8.66 15.60
C TYR A 210 -4.10 9.45 14.51
N TYR A 211 -3.86 9.12 13.24
CA TYR A 211 -4.58 9.67 12.09
C TYR A 211 -5.10 8.51 11.24
N SER A 212 -6.41 8.36 11.17
CA SER A 212 -7.04 7.46 10.20
C SER A 212 -6.97 8.06 8.79
N ASN A 213 -7.12 9.39 8.64
CA ASN A 213 -6.75 10.13 7.44
C ASN A 213 -5.34 10.73 7.56
N ILE A 214 -4.34 10.01 7.05
CA ILE A 214 -2.93 10.42 7.10
C ILE A 214 -2.70 11.75 6.38
N ALA A 215 -3.36 11.98 5.24
CA ALA A 215 -3.18 13.20 4.46
C ALA A 215 -3.64 14.43 5.25
N GLN A 216 -4.83 14.35 5.84
CA GLN A 216 -5.35 15.40 6.72
C GLN A 216 -4.48 15.58 7.98
N GLY A 217 -4.01 14.49 8.60
CA GLY A 217 -3.11 14.56 9.75
C GLY A 217 -1.81 15.32 9.47
N TYR A 218 -1.25 15.23 8.26
CA TYR A 218 -0.10 16.04 7.87
C TYR A 218 -0.48 17.50 7.59
N ASP A 219 -1.67 17.75 7.05
CA ASP A 219 -2.16 19.10 6.78
C ASP A 219 -2.46 19.87 8.08
N ASP A 220 -3.05 19.21 9.08
CA ASP A 220 -3.43 19.80 10.37
C ASP A 220 -2.25 19.89 11.36
N TYR A 221 -1.36 18.88 11.39
CA TYR A 221 -0.32 18.78 12.42
C TYR A 221 1.09 19.08 11.94
N GLY A 222 1.30 19.25 10.64
CA GLY A 222 2.58 19.60 10.04
C GLY A 222 3.53 18.42 9.83
N PHE A 223 4.39 18.54 8.82
CA PHE A 223 5.20 17.44 8.31
C PHE A 223 6.19 16.88 9.34
N VAL A 224 6.88 17.73 10.11
CA VAL A 224 7.96 17.28 11.02
C VAL A 224 7.40 16.37 12.11
N TYR A 225 6.28 16.77 12.73
CA TYR A 225 5.62 15.97 13.75
C TYR A 225 5.05 14.69 13.14
N SER A 226 4.27 14.78 12.08
CA SER A 226 3.59 13.62 11.49
C SER A 226 4.59 12.61 10.89
N PHE A 227 5.69 13.07 10.29
CA PHE A 227 6.77 12.15 9.89
C PHE A 227 7.42 11.51 11.12
N SER A 228 7.72 12.30 12.16
CA SER A 228 8.35 11.77 13.37
C SER A 228 7.45 10.76 14.09
N SER A 229 6.13 10.94 14.12
CA SER A 229 5.19 10.00 14.73
C SER A 229 5.24 8.64 14.02
N THR A 230 5.24 8.60 12.68
CA THR A 230 5.39 7.33 11.92
C THR A 230 6.72 6.60 12.18
N VAL A 231 7.76 7.32 12.64
CA VAL A 231 9.07 6.73 12.96
C VAL A 231 9.11 6.15 14.38
N VAL A 232 8.42 6.79 15.34
CA VAL A 232 8.47 6.39 16.75
C VAL A 232 7.33 5.46 17.16
N ASP A 233 6.14 5.67 16.63
CA ASP A 233 4.92 4.94 16.93
C ASP A 233 4.72 3.88 15.83
N ARG A 234 5.44 2.76 15.97
CA ARG A 234 5.49 1.67 14.98
C ARG A 234 4.94 0.39 15.57
N GLY A 235 4.28 -0.39 14.73
CA GLY A 235 3.63 -1.63 15.11
C GLY A 235 2.59 -1.42 16.21
N MET A 236 2.39 -2.44 17.04
CA MET A 236 1.41 -2.43 18.12
C MET A 236 2.11 -2.30 19.48
N LYS A 237 1.53 -1.51 20.39
CA LYS A 237 2.01 -1.44 21.79
C LYS A 237 1.58 -2.71 22.52
N LYS A 238 2.46 -3.22 23.36
CA LYS A 238 2.13 -4.34 24.23
C LYS A 238 1.04 -3.92 25.25
N PRO A 239 -0.12 -4.60 25.31
CA PRO A 239 -1.11 -4.37 26.36
C PRO A 239 -0.51 -4.57 27.75
N GLU A 240 -0.88 -3.72 28.72
CA GLU A 240 -0.28 -3.74 30.06
C GLU A 240 -0.53 -5.07 30.78
N ASP A 241 -1.68 -5.67 30.53
CA ASP A 241 -2.15 -6.90 31.13
C ASP A 241 -1.81 -8.15 30.29
N TYR A 242 -1.06 -8.00 29.19
CA TYR A 242 -0.69 -9.13 28.33
C TYR A 242 0.10 -10.21 29.08
N ASN A 243 -0.58 -11.32 29.34
CA ASN A 243 -0.05 -12.52 29.95
C ASN A 243 -0.87 -13.74 29.51
N LYS A 244 -0.35 -14.94 29.77
CA LYS A 244 -0.96 -16.20 29.33
C LYS A 244 -2.37 -16.39 29.89
N GLN A 245 -2.59 -16.09 31.17
CA GLN A 245 -3.87 -16.29 31.83
C GLN A 245 -4.96 -15.43 31.19
N ASN A 246 -4.69 -14.14 30.96
CA ASN A 246 -5.70 -13.25 30.37
C ASN A 246 -6.09 -13.68 28.96
N VAL A 247 -5.13 -14.14 28.14
CA VAL A 247 -5.43 -14.67 26.80
C VAL A 247 -6.28 -15.94 26.90
N GLU A 248 -5.92 -16.85 27.81
CA GLU A 248 -6.69 -18.08 28.05
C GLU A 248 -8.10 -17.79 28.59
N ASP A 249 -8.29 -16.74 29.39
CA ASP A 249 -9.60 -16.33 29.92
C ASP A 249 -10.51 -15.81 28.78
N VAL A 250 -9.95 -15.02 27.86
CA VAL A 250 -10.68 -14.58 26.65
C VAL A 250 -11.07 -15.79 25.80
N GLU A 251 -10.14 -16.71 25.53
CA GLU A 251 -10.40 -17.93 24.78
C GLU A 251 -11.47 -18.80 25.45
N GLN A 252 -11.44 -18.96 26.78
CA GLN A 252 -12.45 -19.72 27.52
C GLN A 252 -13.83 -19.09 27.39
N LYS A 253 -13.92 -17.76 27.46
CA LYS A 253 -15.18 -17.04 27.28
C LYS A 253 -15.76 -17.30 25.89
N VAL A 254 -14.96 -17.13 24.83
CA VAL A 254 -15.36 -17.42 23.44
C VAL A 254 -15.79 -18.88 23.28
N ASN A 255 -14.96 -19.83 23.73
CA ASN A 255 -15.24 -21.26 23.58
C ASN A 255 -16.50 -21.72 24.34
N SER A 256 -16.94 -20.97 25.36
CA SER A 256 -18.19 -21.27 26.08
C SER A 256 -19.47 -20.82 25.36
N GLN A 257 -19.33 -19.93 24.36
CA GLN A 257 -20.46 -19.28 23.68
C GLN A 257 -20.50 -19.58 22.18
N LYS A 258 -19.35 -19.91 21.57
CA LYS A 258 -19.26 -20.17 20.13
C LYS A 258 -20.17 -21.32 19.73
N GLN A 259 -20.79 -21.19 18.56
CA GLN A 259 -21.52 -22.27 17.95
C GLN A 259 -20.56 -23.24 17.25
N THR A 260 -21.10 -24.33 16.71
CA THR A 260 -20.32 -25.30 15.94
C THR A 260 -20.56 -25.07 14.46
N THR A 261 -19.50 -25.13 13.65
CA THR A 261 -19.59 -25.13 12.19
C THR A 261 -20.49 -26.26 11.69
N THR A 262 -21.49 -25.93 10.88
CA THR A 262 -22.50 -26.88 10.38
C THR A 262 -22.33 -27.26 8.92
N VAL A 263 -21.48 -26.54 8.19
CA VAL A 263 -21.17 -26.75 6.76
C VAL A 263 -19.66 -26.79 6.54
N ASP A 264 -19.24 -27.34 5.41
CA ASP A 264 -17.84 -27.45 5.01
C ASP A 264 -17.70 -27.09 3.53
N GLY A 265 -16.48 -27.15 2.98
CA GLY A 265 -16.23 -26.85 1.57
C GLY A 265 -16.85 -27.81 0.58
N LYS A 266 -17.74 -28.72 1.00
CA LYS A 266 -18.56 -29.55 0.09
C LYS A 266 -20.05 -29.26 0.19
N THR A 267 -20.49 -28.75 1.34
CA THR A 267 -21.92 -28.60 1.67
C THR A 267 -22.30 -27.15 1.95
N GLY A 268 -21.33 -26.26 2.15
CA GLY A 268 -21.56 -24.84 2.37
C GLY A 268 -21.63 -24.02 1.08
N PRO A 269 -22.11 -22.77 1.17
CA PRO A 269 -22.19 -21.90 0.02
C PRO A 269 -20.80 -21.40 -0.40
N ASN A 270 -20.67 -20.99 -1.65
CA ASN A 270 -19.59 -20.10 -2.06
C ASN A 270 -19.71 -18.76 -1.32
N ILE A 271 -18.58 -18.22 -0.88
CA ILE A 271 -18.50 -16.93 -0.19
C ILE A 271 -17.67 -15.99 -1.05
N ILE A 272 -18.28 -14.93 -1.55
CA ILE A 272 -17.59 -13.91 -2.32
C ILE A 272 -17.55 -12.63 -1.51
N CYS A 273 -16.36 -12.06 -1.36
CA CYS A 273 -16.16 -10.77 -0.71
C CYS A 273 -15.57 -9.80 -1.74
N VAL A 274 -16.23 -8.67 -1.94
CA VAL A 274 -15.90 -7.70 -2.99
C VAL A 274 -15.57 -6.37 -2.35
N LEU A 275 -14.33 -5.95 -2.51
CA LEU A 275 -13.91 -4.58 -2.23
C LEU A 275 -14.23 -3.71 -3.44
N LEU A 276 -15.16 -2.77 -3.25
CA LEU A 276 -15.53 -1.74 -4.22
C LEU A 276 -14.65 -0.50 -3.97
N GLU A 277 -13.59 -0.35 -4.75
CA GLU A 277 -12.57 0.69 -4.61
C GLU A 277 -13.19 2.09 -4.59
N SER A 278 -12.87 2.91 -3.57
CA SER A 278 -13.36 4.28 -3.44
C SER A 278 -14.89 4.43 -3.57
N PHE A 279 -15.68 3.37 -3.39
CA PHE A 279 -17.12 3.39 -3.66
C PHE A 279 -17.87 4.18 -2.59
N CYS A 280 -18.61 5.19 -3.04
CA CYS A 280 -19.48 6.02 -2.21
C CYS A 280 -20.76 6.29 -2.98
N ASP A 281 -21.88 5.87 -2.40
CA ASP A 281 -23.22 6.21 -2.85
C ASP A 281 -23.36 7.74 -2.97
N PRO A 282 -23.63 8.29 -4.17
CA PRO A 282 -23.77 9.74 -4.36
C PRO A 282 -24.86 10.37 -3.51
N ASP A 283 -25.90 9.61 -3.15
CA ASP A 283 -26.95 10.12 -2.27
C ASP A 283 -26.43 10.37 -0.86
N GLU A 284 -25.31 9.78 -0.43
CA GLU A 284 -24.70 10.06 0.88
C GLU A 284 -24.03 11.44 0.98
N ILE A 285 -23.88 12.16 -0.14
CA ILE A 285 -23.20 13.46 -0.18
C ILE A 285 -24.22 14.59 -0.26
N ASN A 286 -24.33 15.37 0.82
CA ASN A 286 -25.37 16.39 1.02
C ASN A 286 -25.44 17.46 -0.08
N PHE A 287 -24.29 17.89 -0.60
CA PHE A 287 -24.24 18.97 -1.60
C PHE A 287 -24.41 18.47 -3.04
N LEU A 288 -24.18 17.18 -3.31
CA LEU A 288 -24.10 16.63 -4.65
C LEU A 288 -25.51 16.31 -5.15
N GLN A 289 -25.82 16.67 -6.39
CA GLN A 289 -27.02 16.14 -7.07
C GLN A 289 -26.61 15.52 -8.39
N VAL A 290 -27.15 14.35 -8.69
CA VAL A 290 -27.00 13.65 -9.97
C VAL A 290 -28.33 13.73 -10.73
N ASN A 291 -28.29 13.84 -12.06
CA ASN A 291 -29.50 13.94 -12.89
C ASN A 291 -30.36 12.67 -12.89
N GLU A 292 -29.77 11.50 -12.66
CA GLU A 292 -30.41 10.19 -12.59
C GLU A 292 -29.58 9.30 -11.66
N ASP A 293 -30.19 8.25 -11.10
CA ASP A 293 -29.51 7.28 -10.24
C ASP A 293 -28.38 6.56 -11.01
N PRO A 294 -27.11 6.75 -10.63
CA PRO A 294 -25.97 6.11 -11.28
C PRO A 294 -25.70 4.69 -10.80
N ILE A 295 -26.30 4.26 -9.68
CA ILE A 295 -26.06 2.96 -9.04
C ILE A 295 -27.37 2.20 -8.74
N PRO A 296 -28.26 2.03 -9.74
CA PRO A 296 -29.59 1.46 -9.51
C PRO A 296 -29.56 0.01 -9.01
N THR A 297 -28.56 -0.78 -9.39
CA THR A 297 -28.43 -2.17 -8.94
C THR A 297 -28.07 -2.20 -7.45
N PHE A 298 -27.14 -1.36 -7.02
CA PHE A 298 -26.78 -1.22 -5.60
C PHE A 298 -28.00 -0.86 -4.75
N HIS A 299 -28.79 0.14 -5.15
CA HIS A 299 -30.01 0.52 -4.43
C HIS A 299 -31.09 -0.58 -4.44
N GLU A 300 -31.21 -1.35 -5.54
CA GLU A 300 -32.09 -2.52 -5.58
C GLU A 300 -31.65 -3.59 -4.57
N LEU A 301 -30.35 -3.86 -4.47
CA LEU A 301 -29.80 -4.81 -3.52
C LEU A 301 -29.97 -4.34 -2.07
N GLU A 302 -29.70 -3.06 -1.77
CA GLU A 302 -29.90 -2.46 -0.44
C GLU A 302 -31.35 -2.61 0.05
N LYS A 303 -32.33 -2.55 -0.87
CA LYS A 303 -33.75 -2.74 -0.56
C LYS A 303 -34.12 -4.19 -0.24
N ASN A 304 -33.45 -5.16 -0.88
CA ASN A 304 -33.88 -6.57 -0.85
C ASN A 304 -32.99 -7.47 0.03
N TYR A 305 -31.75 -7.07 0.30
CA TYR A 305 -30.73 -7.84 1.01
C TYR A 305 -30.11 -7.04 2.15
N SER A 306 -29.38 -7.72 3.04
CA SER A 306 -28.75 -7.10 4.21
C SER A 306 -27.73 -6.04 3.79
N SER A 307 -27.76 -4.90 4.46
CA SER A 307 -26.96 -3.72 4.14
C SER A 307 -26.75 -2.84 5.38
N GLY A 308 -25.85 -1.86 5.30
CA GLY A 308 -25.68 -0.86 6.34
C GLY A 308 -24.43 -0.02 6.16
N TYR A 309 -24.13 0.83 7.15
CA TYR A 309 -22.86 1.55 7.17
C TYR A 309 -21.71 0.64 7.60
N LEU A 310 -20.57 0.78 6.94
CA LEU A 310 -19.32 0.16 7.31
C LEU A 310 -18.36 1.23 7.81
N ASN A 311 -17.92 1.12 9.06
CA ASN A 311 -16.86 1.96 9.62
C ASN A 311 -15.51 1.42 9.16
N VAL A 312 -14.81 2.19 8.33
CA VAL A 312 -13.53 1.83 7.75
C VAL A 312 -12.37 2.61 8.40
N PRO A 313 -11.14 2.07 8.44
CA PRO A 313 -10.04 2.68 9.18
C PRO A 313 -9.35 3.85 8.47
N VAL A 314 -9.73 4.15 7.22
CA VAL A 314 -9.03 5.09 6.33
C VAL A 314 -9.98 5.90 5.44
N VAL A 315 -9.49 7.03 4.91
CA VAL A 315 -10.22 7.90 3.96
C VAL A 315 -9.31 8.28 2.80
N GLY A 316 -9.84 8.19 1.57
CA GLY A 316 -9.19 8.66 0.34
C GLY A 316 -8.02 7.82 -0.16
N ALA A 317 -7.33 7.10 0.73
CA ALA A 317 -6.28 6.15 0.40
C ALA A 317 -6.06 5.17 1.56
N GLY A 318 -5.55 4.00 1.22
CA GLY A 318 -5.15 3.00 2.20
C GLY A 318 -6.01 1.76 2.21
N THR A 319 -6.64 1.41 1.09
CA THR A 319 -7.34 0.15 0.78
C THR A 319 -6.80 -1.07 1.55
N ALA A 320 -5.48 -1.27 1.57
CA ALA A 320 -4.82 -2.38 2.27
C ALA A 320 -5.11 -2.46 3.79
N ASN A 321 -5.47 -1.34 4.43
CA ASN A 321 -5.85 -1.30 5.84
C ASN A 321 -7.29 -1.76 6.04
N THR A 322 -8.24 -1.31 5.22
CA THR A 322 -9.61 -1.85 5.23
C THR A 322 -9.62 -3.33 4.83
N GLU A 323 -8.85 -3.71 3.81
CA GLU A 323 -8.62 -5.09 3.38
C GLU A 323 -8.03 -5.95 4.51
N PHE A 324 -7.07 -5.42 5.27
CA PHE A 324 -6.54 -6.10 6.45
C PHE A 324 -7.61 -6.34 7.52
N GLU A 325 -8.39 -5.31 7.87
CA GLU A 325 -9.47 -5.46 8.86
C GLU A 325 -10.51 -6.47 8.40
N MET A 326 -10.99 -6.35 7.16
CA MET A 326 -11.99 -7.24 6.58
C MET A 326 -11.55 -8.71 6.59
N LEU A 327 -10.33 -9.01 6.13
CA LEU A 327 -9.88 -10.39 5.95
C LEU A 327 -9.44 -11.07 7.24
N THR A 328 -8.91 -10.31 8.21
CA THR A 328 -8.35 -10.88 9.45
C THR A 328 -9.25 -10.72 10.66
N GLY A 329 -10.21 -9.79 10.61
CA GLY A 329 -10.96 -9.34 11.77
C GLY A 329 -10.12 -8.59 12.82
N LEU A 330 -8.85 -8.27 12.52
CA LEU A 330 -7.99 -7.48 13.40
C LEU A 330 -8.20 -5.99 13.13
N SER A 331 -8.05 -5.13 14.14
CA SER A 331 -8.28 -3.70 13.99
C SER A 331 -6.99 -2.90 13.79
N MET A 332 -7.04 -1.93 12.89
CA MET A 332 -6.02 -0.93 12.65
C MET A 332 -5.84 0.05 13.82
N GLN A 333 -6.84 0.19 14.70
CA GLN A 333 -6.80 1.17 15.80
C GLN A 333 -5.67 0.93 16.80
N TYR A 334 -5.17 -0.30 16.90
CA TYR A 334 -4.09 -0.66 17.82
C TYR A 334 -2.68 -0.50 17.22
N PHE A 335 -2.61 -0.21 15.92
CA PHE A 335 -1.34 0.05 15.25
C PHE A 335 -0.94 1.51 15.37
N GLY A 336 0.37 1.73 15.32
CA GLY A 336 0.94 3.06 15.25
C GLY A 336 0.55 3.80 13.97
N THR A 337 0.69 5.13 14.02
CA THR A 337 0.29 6.02 12.93
C THR A 337 0.95 5.67 11.59
N GLY A 338 0.13 5.52 10.54
CA GLY A 338 0.61 5.31 9.17
C GLY A 338 1.17 3.91 8.89
N GLU A 339 0.84 2.95 9.75
CA GLU A 339 1.15 1.54 9.54
C GLU A 339 0.33 0.96 8.37
N TYR A 340 1.01 0.10 7.62
CA TYR A 340 0.41 -0.77 6.61
C TYR A 340 0.89 -2.18 6.96
N PRO A 341 0.07 -3.02 7.65
CA PRO A 341 0.49 -4.33 8.14
C PRO A 341 1.14 -5.20 7.05
N TYR A 342 0.67 -5.09 5.81
CA TYR A 342 1.18 -5.78 4.62
C TYR A 342 2.66 -5.49 4.33
N LYS A 343 3.12 -4.27 4.66
CA LYS A 343 4.50 -3.80 4.47
C LYS A 343 5.33 -3.86 5.76
N THR A 344 4.72 -4.22 6.89
CA THR A 344 5.37 -4.23 8.19
C THR A 344 5.31 -5.60 8.84
N ILE A 345 4.31 -5.88 9.67
CA ILE A 345 4.27 -7.10 10.47
C ILE A 345 4.09 -8.35 9.60
N LEU A 346 3.28 -8.28 8.55
CA LEU A 346 3.06 -9.42 7.64
C LEU A 346 4.25 -9.72 6.72
N LYS A 347 5.32 -8.91 6.76
CA LYS A 347 6.59 -9.31 6.14
C LYS A 347 7.35 -10.37 6.95
N GLN A 348 6.94 -10.58 8.20
CA GLN A 348 7.68 -11.40 9.17
C GLN A 348 6.79 -12.44 9.84
N THR A 349 5.51 -12.14 10.03
CA THR A 349 4.58 -12.94 10.81
C THR A 349 3.41 -13.41 9.95
N ASP A 350 3.12 -14.70 10.03
CA ASP A 350 1.93 -15.32 9.43
C ASP A 350 0.70 -14.95 10.28
N CYS A 351 -0.44 -14.75 9.65
CA CYS A 351 -1.63 -14.18 10.27
C CYS A 351 -2.85 -15.02 9.93
N GLU A 352 -3.62 -15.37 10.95
CA GLU A 352 -4.96 -15.92 10.76
C GLU A 352 -5.81 -14.93 9.94
N SER A 353 -6.59 -15.49 9.03
CA SER A 353 -7.56 -14.78 8.21
C SER A 353 -8.74 -15.71 7.87
N ILE A 354 -9.82 -15.13 7.35
CA ILE A 354 -10.95 -15.90 6.83
C ILE A 354 -10.52 -16.95 5.81
N ALA A 355 -9.52 -16.68 4.98
CA ALA A 355 -9.04 -17.66 4.00
C ALA A 355 -8.48 -18.89 4.71
N SER A 356 -7.65 -18.68 5.73
CA SER A 356 -7.07 -19.79 6.51
C SER A 356 -8.12 -20.54 7.34
N ASP A 357 -9.16 -19.85 7.82
CA ASP A 357 -10.27 -20.45 8.57
C ASP A 357 -11.14 -21.33 7.66
N LEU A 358 -11.52 -20.83 6.49
CA LEU A 358 -12.31 -21.57 5.51
C LEU A 358 -11.53 -22.72 4.88
N SER A 359 -10.22 -22.55 4.64
CA SER A 359 -9.35 -23.63 4.16
C SER A 359 -9.33 -24.84 5.10
N LYS A 360 -9.40 -24.62 6.42
CA LYS A 360 -9.43 -25.71 7.41
C LYS A 360 -10.67 -26.60 7.30
N ILE A 361 -11.79 -26.04 6.86
CA ILE A 361 -13.03 -26.78 6.60
C ILE A 361 -13.19 -27.13 5.12
N GLY A 362 -12.12 -27.01 4.33
CA GLY A 362 -12.04 -27.55 2.97
C GLY A 362 -12.53 -26.62 1.86
N TYR A 363 -12.63 -25.31 2.10
CA TYR A 363 -12.85 -24.34 1.02
C TYR A 363 -11.57 -24.14 0.22
N ALA A 364 -11.69 -23.79 -1.06
CA ALA A 364 -10.57 -23.24 -1.81
C ALA A 364 -10.63 -21.71 -1.74
N THR A 365 -9.47 -21.06 -1.73
CA THR A 365 -9.37 -19.64 -1.40
C THR A 365 -8.62 -18.86 -2.49
N HIS A 366 -9.32 -17.87 -3.03
CA HIS A 366 -8.88 -17.15 -4.23
C HIS A 366 -8.89 -15.65 -3.99
N VAL A 367 -7.91 -14.95 -4.56
CA VAL A 367 -7.95 -13.51 -4.74
C VAL A 367 -7.95 -13.17 -6.22
N VAL A 368 -8.82 -12.23 -6.63
CA VAL A 368 -8.90 -11.72 -7.99
C VAL A 368 -8.81 -10.20 -7.97
N HIS A 369 -7.82 -9.64 -8.67
CA HIS A 369 -7.59 -8.20 -8.73
C HIS A 369 -7.08 -7.77 -10.10
N ASN A 370 -7.74 -6.80 -10.73
CA ASN A 370 -7.37 -6.23 -12.03
C ASN A 370 -6.24 -5.19 -11.93
N ASN A 371 -5.47 -5.16 -10.83
CA ASN A 371 -4.24 -4.38 -10.70
C ASN A 371 -3.04 -5.25 -10.30
N GLY A 372 -1.84 -4.65 -10.29
CA GLY A 372 -0.58 -5.38 -10.21
C GLY A 372 -0.36 -6.14 -8.90
N GLY A 373 0.07 -7.41 -8.99
CA GLY A 373 0.20 -8.31 -7.84
C GLY A 373 1.22 -7.89 -6.78
N ASN A 374 2.24 -7.12 -7.14
CA ASN A 374 3.22 -6.59 -6.17
C ASN A 374 2.68 -5.40 -5.36
N PHE A 375 1.60 -4.75 -5.80
CA PHE A 375 1.08 -3.55 -5.15
C PHE A 375 0.68 -3.87 -3.70
N TYR A 376 0.98 -2.94 -2.78
CA TYR A 376 0.90 -3.13 -1.32
C TYR A 376 1.67 -4.33 -0.74
N SER A 377 2.50 -5.05 -1.51
CA SER A 377 3.04 -6.36 -1.11
C SER A 377 1.99 -7.47 -0.96
N ARG A 378 0.90 -7.40 -1.73
CA ARG A 378 -0.21 -8.35 -1.70
C ARG A 378 0.19 -9.81 -1.89
N THR A 379 1.05 -10.14 -2.85
CA THR A 379 1.55 -11.52 -2.99
C THR A 379 2.10 -12.09 -1.68
N ASN A 380 2.89 -11.31 -0.94
CA ASN A 380 3.38 -11.75 0.37
C ASN A 380 2.25 -11.78 1.41
N ALA A 381 1.43 -10.73 1.49
CA ALA A 381 0.38 -10.64 2.51
C ALA A 381 -0.67 -11.75 2.36
N PHE A 382 -1.13 -12.04 1.15
CA PHE A 382 -2.11 -13.11 0.89
C PHE A 382 -1.53 -14.50 1.16
N SER A 383 -0.25 -14.73 0.86
CA SER A 383 0.44 -15.95 1.32
C SER A 383 0.43 -16.04 2.86
N LYS A 384 0.74 -14.93 3.55
CA LYS A 384 0.76 -14.86 5.02
C LYS A 384 -0.61 -15.01 5.67
N MET A 385 -1.67 -14.73 4.92
CA MET A 385 -3.07 -14.91 5.30
C MET A 385 -3.62 -16.30 4.93
N GLY A 386 -2.85 -17.11 4.19
CA GLY A 386 -3.21 -18.49 3.87
C GLY A 386 -4.09 -18.65 2.63
N PHE A 387 -4.09 -17.71 1.69
CA PHE A 387 -4.80 -17.88 0.41
C PHE A 387 -4.13 -18.92 -0.50
N ASP A 388 -4.90 -19.69 -1.25
CA ASP A 388 -4.36 -20.68 -2.19
C ASP A 388 -3.87 -20.03 -3.48
N THR A 389 -4.65 -19.08 -4.02
CA THR A 389 -4.31 -18.44 -5.31
C THR A 389 -4.51 -16.93 -5.32
N PHE A 390 -3.74 -16.25 -6.17
CA PHE A 390 -3.93 -14.82 -6.45
C PHE A 390 -3.80 -14.53 -7.95
N THR A 391 -4.93 -14.27 -8.61
CA THR A 391 -5.01 -13.80 -9.99
C THR A 391 -4.95 -12.27 -9.98
N SER A 392 -3.77 -11.73 -10.31
CA SER A 392 -3.55 -10.29 -10.49
C SER A 392 -3.57 -9.90 -11.98
N LYS A 393 -3.52 -8.60 -12.29
CA LYS A 393 -3.51 -8.07 -13.66
C LYS A 393 -2.54 -8.80 -14.60
N GLU A 394 -1.35 -9.15 -14.11
CA GLU A 394 -0.33 -9.83 -14.90
C GLU A 394 -0.77 -11.19 -15.46
N LEU A 395 -1.83 -11.77 -14.90
CA LEU A 395 -2.41 -13.06 -15.25
C LEU A 395 -3.72 -12.91 -16.04
N MET A 396 -4.13 -11.68 -16.38
CA MET A 396 -5.39 -11.38 -17.07
C MET A 396 -5.14 -10.79 -18.46
N ASN A 397 -6.04 -11.06 -19.41
CA ASN A 397 -6.02 -10.43 -20.73
C ASN A 397 -6.84 -9.13 -20.72
N ILE A 398 -6.34 -8.11 -20.04
CA ILE A 398 -7.00 -6.81 -19.95
C ILE A 398 -6.91 -6.08 -21.29
N THR A 399 -8.08 -5.68 -21.82
CA THR A 399 -8.21 -4.97 -23.10
C THR A 399 -8.92 -3.63 -22.99
N GLU A 400 -9.69 -3.41 -21.93
CA GLU A 400 -10.45 -2.20 -21.68
C GLU A 400 -9.90 -1.42 -20.47
N TYR A 401 -9.99 -0.10 -20.57
CA TYR A 401 -9.50 0.84 -19.58
C TYR A 401 -10.49 2.00 -19.43
N THR A 402 -10.46 2.63 -18.27
CA THR A 402 -11.25 3.82 -17.95
C THR A 402 -11.04 4.94 -18.99
N PRO A 403 -11.96 5.91 -19.13
CA PRO A 403 -11.87 6.94 -20.17
C PRO A 403 -10.59 7.80 -20.13
N ASN A 404 -9.96 7.95 -18.95
CA ASN A 404 -8.67 8.62 -18.80
C ASN A 404 -7.45 7.73 -19.11
N GLY A 405 -7.65 6.43 -19.39
CA GLY A 405 -6.64 5.44 -19.71
C GLY A 405 -5.82 4.93 -18.52
N SER A 406 -6.21 5.28 -17.29
CA SER A 406 -5.39 5.05 -16.09
C SER A 406 -5.58 3.65 -15.50
N TRP A 407 -6.79 3.11 -15.54
CA TRP A 407 -7.16 1.91 -14.79
C TRP A 407 -7.91 0.92 -15.69
N PRO A 408 -7.70 -0.40 -15.53
CA PRO A 408 -8.58 -1.39 -16.12
C PRO A 408 -10.02 -1.22 -15.66
N THR A 409 -10.97 -1.56 -16.52
CA THR A 409 -12.38 -1.69 -16.13
C THR A 409 -12.60 -2.96 -15.31
N ASP A 410 -13.68 -3.00 -14.51
CA ASP A 410 -13.93 -4.06 -13.54
C ASP A 410 -14.67 -5.28 -14.12
N ASP A 411 -15.21 -5.19 -15.34
CA ASP A 411 -15.93 -6.28 -16.04
C ASP A 411 -15.10 -7.56 -16.18
N ILE A 412 -13.79 -7.43 -16.42
CA ILE A 412 -12.87 -8.57 -16.53
C ILE A 412 -12.90 -9.45 -15.27
N LEU A 413 -13.12 -8.84 -14.10
CA LEU A 413 -13.15 -9.54 -12.81
C LEU A 413 -14.29 -10.56 -12.73
N VAL A 414 -15.42 -10.35 -13.43
CA VAL A 414 -16.53 -11.31 -13.46
C VAL A 414 -16.05 -12.62 -14.07
N SER A 415 -15.43 -12.55 -15.25
CA SER A 415 -14.94 -13.73 -15.96
C SER A 415 -13.81 -14.44 -15.20
N GLU A 416 -12.88 -13.68 -14.61
CA GLU A 416 -11.78 -14.24 -13.81
C GLU A 416 -12.27 -14.85 -12.50
N THR A 417 -13.37 -14.34 -11.93
CA THR A 417 -14.05 -14.94 -10.78
C THR A 417 -14.73 -16.25 -11.19
N MET A 418 -15.39 -16.33 -12.35
CA MET A 418 -16.02 -17.58 -12.79
C MET A 418 -15.00 -18.71 -12.96
N LYS A 419 -13.77 -18.38 -13.38
CA LYS A 419 -12.67 -19.35 -13.48
C LYS A 419 -12.24 -19.94 -12.13
N THR A 420 -12.48 -19.26 -11.00
CA THR A 420 -12.18 -19.84 -9.67
C THR A 420 -13.04 -21.07 -9.45
N PHE A 421 -14.36 -20.92 -9.60
CA PHE A 421 -15.34 -22.00 -9.43
C PHE A 421 -15.10 -23.15 -10.42
N ASP A 422 -14.74 -22.83 -11.66
CA ASP A 422 -14.48 -23.84 -12.68
C ASP A 422 -13.18 -24.64 -12.41
N ALA A 423 -12.24 -24.08 -11.63
CA ALA A 423 -11.04 -24.78 -11.19
C ALA A 423 -11.29 -25.71 -9.99
N THR A 424 -12.38 -25.49 -9.25
CA THR A 424 -12.75 -26.19 -8.01
C THR A 424 -14.18 -26.77 -8.04
N PRO A 425 -14.62 -27.47 -9.11
CA PRO A 425 -16.03 -27.76 -9.40
C PRO A 425 -16.77 -28.70 -8.40
N ASN A 426 -16.10 -29.18 -7.36
CA ASN A 426 -16.70 -30.01 -6.30
C ASN A 426 -16.34 -29.48 -4.90
N GLN A 427 -16.03 -28.19 -4.81
CA GLN A 427 -15.54 -27.53 -3.63
C GLN A 427 -16.11 -26.10 -3.58
N SER A 428 -16.57 -25.67 -2.42
CA SER A 428 -17.02 -24.29 -2.21
C SER A 428 -15.80 -23.37 -2.16
N ASP A 429 -15.90 -22.20 -2.78
CA ASP A 429 -14.83 -21.22 -2.80
C ASP A 429 -15.09 -20.06 -1.83
N PHE A 430 -14.00 -19.56 -1.27
CA PHE A 430 -13.92 -18.18 -0.81
C PHE A 430 -13.14 -17.35 -1.83
N THR A 431 -13.83 -16.41 -2.48
CA THR A 431 -13.19 -15.54 -3.48
C THR A 431 -13.24 -14.08 -3.03
N TYR A 432 -12.06 -13.50 -2.85
CA TYR A 432 -11.89 -12.09 -2.56
C TYR A 432 -11.60 -11.30 -3.84
N ILE A 433 -12.52 -10.42 -4.23
CA ILE A 433 -12.44 -9.60 -5.44
C ILE A 433 -12.08 -8.17 -5.05
N ILE A 434 -11.14 -7.57 -5.76
CA ILE A 434 -10.71 -6.19 -5.53
C ILE A 434 -10.86 -5.41 -6.83
N THR A 435 -11.78 -4.45 -6.85
CA THR A 435 -12.01 -3.57 -8.01
C THR A 435 -11.00 -2.43 -8.06
N VAL A 436 -10.95 -1.70 -9.19
CA VAL A 436 -10.08 -0.52 -9.33
C VAL A 436 -10.67 0.57 -10.25
N GLY A 437 -11.78 0.31 -10.95
CA GLY A 437 -12.30 1.22 -11.99
C GLY A 437 -12.66 2.63 -11.49
N THR A 438 -13.02 2.74 -10.21
CA THR A 438 -13.37 3.98 -9.51
C THR A 438 -12.19 4.69 -8.84
N HIS A 439 -10.97 4.15 -8.90
CA HIS A 439 -9.78 4.73 -8.28
C HIS A 439 -9.41 6.11 -8.89
N GLY A 440 -8.89 7.04 -8.08
CA GLY A 440 -8.36 8.34 -8.57
C GLY A 440 -7.17 8.17 -9.54
N ASP A 441 -6.76 9.10 -10.43
CA ASP A 441 -6.94 10.55 -10.52
C ASP A 441 -8.24 11.01 -11.20
N TYR A 442 -9.06 11.76 -10.46
CA TYR A 442 -10.26 12.38 -11.01
C TYR A 442 -9.91 13.64 -11.81
N PRO A 443 -10.12 13.64 -13.14
CA PRO A 443 -9.68 14.72 -14.01
C PRO A 443 -10.46 16.00 -13.74
N LYS A 444 -9.74 17.13 -13.69
CA LYS A 444 -10.34 18.47 -13.57
C LYS A 444 -10.81 19.05 -14.91
N GLU A 445 -10.41 18.42 -16.01
CA GLU A 445 -10.88 18.74 -17.36
C GLU A 445 -11.85 17.65 -17.84
N PRO A 446 -12.79 17.96 -18.73
CA PRO A 446 -13.69 16.95 -19.29
C PRO A 446 -12.93 15.90 -20.09
N VAL A 447 -13.04 14.62 -19.70
CA VAL A 447 -12.49 13.48 -20.45
C VAL A 447 -13.57 12.63 -21.11
N ILE A 448 -14.83 12.76 -20.68
CA ILE A 448 -16.00 12.08 -21.25
C ILE A 448 -16.72 13.11 -22.13
N GLU A 449 -16.83 12.84 -23.44
CA GLU A 449 -17.40 13.80 -24.39
C GLU A 449 -18.90 14.06 -24.13
N ASN A 450 -19.66 13.01 -23.82
CA ASN A 450 -21.10 13.07 -23.54
C ASN A 450 -21.43 12.19 -22.31
N PRO A 451 -21.17 12.66 -21.08
CA PRO A 451 -21.42 11.86 -19.89
C PRO A 451 -22.92 11.62 -19.71
N THR A 452 -23.30 10.37 -19.46
CA THR A 452 -24.70 9.98 -19.17
C THR A 452 -25.15 10.61 -17.86
N TYR A 453 -24.30 10.51 -16.83
CA TYR A 453 -24.55 11.09 -15.53
C TYR A 453 -23.82 12.42 -15.40
N THR A 454 -24.56 13.46 -15.03
CA THR A 454 -24.05 14.83 -14.82
C THR A 454 -24.39 15.29 -13.42
N VAL A 455 -23.59 16.21 -12.88
CA VAL A 455 -23.72 16.64 -11.49
C VAL A 455 -24.01 18.14 -11.36
N SER A 456 -24.69 18.51 -10.28
CA SER A 456 -24.81 19.89 -9.79
C SER A 456 -24.48 19.99 -8.29
N GLY A 457 -24.49 21.22 -7.75
CA GLY A 457 -24.17 21.48 -6.34
C GLY A 457 -22.69 21.67 -6.03
N VAL A 458 -21.84 21.65 -7.07
CA VAL A 458 -20.39 21.91 -6.99
C VAL A 458 -20.08 23.21 -7.75
N GLU A 459 -19.53 24.20 -7.05
CA GLU A 459 -19.25 25.53 -7.62
C GLU A 459 -17.98 25.56 -8.50
N ASP A 460 -16.93 24.86 -8.08
CA ASP A 460 -15.67 24.81 -8.84
C ASP A 460 -15.81 23.92 -10.08
N GLU A 461 -15.53 24.47 -11.25
CA GLU A 461 -15.69 23.78 -12.54
C GLU A 461 -14.80 22.53 -12.64
N GLY A 462 -13.58 22.61 -12.12
CA GLY A 462 -12.66 21.47 -12.10
C GLY A 462 -13.17 20.35 -11.20
N MET A 463 -13.67 20.67 -10.02
CA MET A 463 -14.32 19.70 -9.13
C MET A 463 -15.60 19.14 -9.75
N LYS A 464 -16.38 19.96 -10.46
CA LYS A 464 -17.58 19.50 -11.16
C LYS A 464 -17.23 18.44 -12.22
N ASN A 465 -16.18 18.67 -13.01
CA ASN A 465 -15.67 17.68 -13.98
C ASN A 465 -15.21 16.39 -13.29
N ALA A 466 -14.50 16.51 -12.17
CA ALA A 466 -14.05 15.36 -11.39
C ALA A 466 -15.23 14.54 -10.84
N TRP A 467 -16.26 15.18 -10.30
CA TRP A 467 -17.48 14.53 -9.82
C TRP A 467 -18.29 13.90 -10.95
N THR A 468 -18.44 14.59 -12.09
CA THR A 468 -19.07 14.00 -13.28
C THR A 468 -18.33 12.75 -13.75
N TYR A 469 -17.00 12.79 -13.81
CA TYR A 469 -16.21 11.59 -14.12
C TYR A 469 -16.47 10.46 -13.11
N TYR A 470 -16.33 10.75 -11.82
CA TYR A 470 -16.48 9.77 -10.74
C TYR A 470 -17.86 9.10 -10.75
N VAL A 471 -18.94 9.86 -10.92
CA VAL A 471 -20.30 9.30 -10.96
C VAL A 471 -20.52 8.38 -12.17
N ASN A 472 -19.89 8.66 -13.33
CA ASN A 472 -19.95 7.71 -14.44
C ASN A 472 -19.10 6.46 -14.18
N GLN A 473 -17.99 6.56 -13.41
CA GLN A 473 -17.24 5.37 -13.00
C GLN A 473 -17.99 4.54 -11.93
N LEU A 474 -18.76 5.19 -11.05
CA LEU A 474 -19.67 4.49 -10.14
C LEU A 474 -20.70 3.66 -10.90
N ASN A 475 -21.18 4.14 -12.03
CA ASN A 475 -22.08 3.35 -12.87
C ASN A 475 -21.39 2.12 -13.46
N GLU A 476 -20.12 2.21 -13.86
CA GLU A 476 -19.37 1.01 -14.29
C GLU A 476 -19.19 0.00 -13.14
N ALA A 477 -18.98 0.48 -11.91
CA ALA A 477 -18.97 -0.39 -10.73
C ALA A 477 -20.34 -1.04 -10.47
N ASP A 478 -21.45 -0.31 -10.64
CA ASP A 478 -22.81 -0.85 -10.53
C ASP A 478 -23.10 -1.91 -11.62
N ARG A 479 -22.62 -1.68 -12.84
CA ARG A 479 -22.69 -2.67 -13.93
C ARG A 479 -21.91 -3.93 -13.60
N PHE A 480 -20.71 -3.80 -13.03
CA PHE A 480 -19.94 -4.95 -12.53
C PHE A 480 -20.72 -5.73 -11.46
N ILE A 481 -21.32 -5.04 -10.48
CA ILE A 481 -22.17 -5.68 -9.44
C ILE A 481 -23.30 -6.47 -10.10
N LYS A 482 -23.96 -5.86 -11.09
CA LYS A 482 -25.05 -6.49 -11.83
C LYS A 482 -24.57 -7.72 -12.61
N GLU A 483 -23.50 -7.60 -13.37
CA GLU A 483 -22.96 -8.68 -14.19
C GLU A 483 -22.49 -9.86 -13.31
N LEU A 484 -21.82 -9.58 -12.17
CA LEU A 484 -21.41 -10.59 -11.21
C LEU A 484 -22.62 -11.35 -10.64
N THR A 485 -23.63 -10.64 -10.12
CA THR A 485 -24.82 -11.27 -9.52
C THR A 485 -25.67 -12.00 -10.56
N ASP A 486 -25.77 -11.49 -11.78
CA ASP A 486 -26.42 -12.16 -12.91
C ASP A 486 -25.72 -13.49 -13.24
N GLU A 487 -24.39 -13.54 -13.35
CA GLU A 487 -23.65 -14.77 -13.63
C GLU A 487 -23.76 -15.79 -12.49
N LEU A 488 -23.65 -15.34 -11.24
CA LEU A 488 -23.81 -16.20 -10.06
C LEU A 488 -25.22 -16.80 -9.97
N SER A 489 -26.25 -16.02 -10.32
CA SER A 489 -27.64 -16.51 -10.33
C SER A 489 -27.90 -17.66 -11.31
N LYS A 490 -27.03 -17.82 -12.32
CA LYS A 490 -27.13 -18.89 -13.33
C LYS A 490 -26.44 -20.17 -12.87
N ARG A 491 -25.61 -20.13 -11.82
CA ARG A 491 -24.94 -21.31 -11.27
C ARG A 491 -25.86 -22.06 -10.32
N ASP A 492 -25.78 -23.39 -10.37
CA ASP A 492 -26.51 -24.30 -9.46
C ASP A 492 -25.68 -24.55 -8.19
N GLU A 493 -25.21 -23.46 -7.57
CA GLU A 493 -24.36 -23.47 -6.37
C GLU A 493 -24.84 -22.36 -5.42
N ASP A 494 -25.12 -22.72 -4.17
CA ASP A 494 -25.47 -21.76 -3.14
C ASP A 494 -24.33 -20.75 -2.97
N THR A 495 -24.65 -19.46 -3.01
CA THR A 495 -23.63 -18.38 -3.00
C THR A 495 -24.12 -17.20 -2.18
N ILE A 496 -23.23 -16.65 -1.36
CA ILE A 496 -23.38 -15.35 -0.71
C ILE A 496 -22.28 -14.40 -1.19
N VAL A 497 -22.66 -13.17 -1.51
CA VAL A 497 -21.77 -12.09 -1.92
C VAL A 497 -21.89 -10.96 -0.90
N VAL A 498 -20.76 -10.46 -0.44
CA VAL A 498 -20.64 -9.25 0.40
C VAL A 498 -19.84 -8.22 -0.37
N MET A 499 -20.41 -7.05 -0.60
CA MET A 499 -19.78 -5.94 -1.34
C MET A 499 -19.69 -4.73 -0.44
N PHE A 500 -18.52 -4.09 -0.37
CA PHE A 500 -18.31 -2.94 0.52
C PHE A 500 -17.39 -1.89 -0.09
N GLY A 501 -17.64 -0.61 0.21
CA GLY A 501 -16.71 0.47 -0.09
C GLY A 501 -15.54 0.48 0.90
N ASP A 502 -14.31 0.52 0.42
CA ASP A 502 -13.11 0.48 1.27
C ASP A 502 -12.78 1.82 1.94
N HIS A 503 -13.07 2.92 1.26
CA HIS A 503 -13.02 4.29 1.76
C HIS A 503 -13.76 5.27 0.84
N LEU A 504 -14.05 6.47 1.33
CA LEU A 504 -14.58 7.55 0.49
C LEU A 504 -13.54 8.02 -0.56
N PRO A 505 -13.96 8.55 -1.72
CA PRO A 505 -13.06 9.03 -2.75
C PRO A 505 -12.26 10.27 -2.29
N THR A 506 -11.04 10.46 -2.83
CA THR A 506 -10.23 11.67 -2.56
C THR A 506 -10.81 12.90 -3.27
N MET A 507 -11.91 13.43 -2.73
CA MET A 507 -12.62 14.62 -3.22
C MET A 507 -12.63 15.78 -2.21
N GLY A 508 -11.91 15.64 -1.08
CA GLY A 508 -11.86 16.65 -0.03
C GLY A 508 -13.13 16.76 0.80
N LEU A 509 -13.87 15.66 0.92
CA LEU A 509 -15.08 15.54 1.74
C LEU A 509 -14.77 15.77 3.22
N GLN A 510 -15.71 16.41 3.92
CA GLN A 510 -15.71 16.62 5.36
C GLN A 510 -16.93 15.95 5.99
N ASP A 511 -16.91 15.75 7.31
CA ASP A 511 -18.04 15.15 8.04
C ASP A 511 -19.38 15.83 7.76
N SER A 512 -19.37 17.16 7.62
CA SER A 512 -20.57 17.95 7.28
C SER A 512 -21.12 17.70 5.88
N ASP A 513 -20.30 17.20 4.98
CA ASP A 513 -20.71 16.88 3.61
C ASP A 513 -21.44 15.55 3.54
N MET A 514 -21.29 14.68 4.54
CA MET A 514 -21.87 13.34 4.57
C MET A 514 -23.22 13.31 5.32
N LYS A 515 -24.18 12.54 4.82
CA LYS A 515 -25.45 12.26 5.54
C LYS A 515 -25.19 11.52 6.86
N SER A 516 -24.21 10.63 6.86
CA SER A 516 -23.73 9.90 8.04
C SER A 516 -23.16 10.82 9.14
N GLY A 517 -22.71 12.03 8.77
CA GLY A 517 -21.96 12.93 9.64
C GLY A 517 -20.53 12.46 9.92
N ASP A 518 -20.00 11.50 9.14
CA ASP A 518 -18.71 10.85 9.38
C ASP A 518 -18.09 10.36 8.07
N ILE A 519 -16.91 10.87 7.72
CA ILE A 519 -16.17 10.47 6.51
C ILE A 519 -15.58 9.04 6.56
N TYR A 520 -15.59 8.38 7.71
CA TYR A 520 -15.14 6.98 7.86
C TYR A 520 -16.26 5.97 7.66
N LYS A 521 -17.48 6.42 7.34
CA LYS A 521 -18.62 5.55 7.05
C LYS A 521 -18.83 5.41 5.55
N THR A 522 -18.50 4.22 5.03
CA THR A 522 -18.93 3.78 3.70
C THR A 522 -20.20 2.93 3.83
N LYS A 523 -20.69 2.37 2.72
CA LYS A 523 -21.78 1.39 2.73
C LYS A 523 -21.29 0.00 2.36
N TYR A 524 -21.99 -1.01 2.86
CA TYR A 524 -21.91 -2.38 2.37
C TYR A 524 -23.31 -2.90 2.02
N ILE A 525 -23.35 -3.86 1.09
CA ILE A 525 -24.56 -4.60 0.70
C ILE A 525 -24.21 -6.07 0.54
N THR A 526 -25.24 -6.92 0.59
CA THR A 526 -25.11 -8.36 0.32
C THR A 526 -25.99 -8.78 -0.84
N TRP A 527 -25.72 -9.96 -1.37
CA TRP A 527 -26.60 -10.69 -2.28
C TRP A 527 -26.47 -12.18 -2.01
N ASN A 528 -27.55 -12.94 -2.18
CA ASN A 528 -27.48 -14.40 -2.16
C ASN A 528 -28.62 -15.01 -3.00
N ASN A 529 -28.39 -16.24 -3.46
CA ASN A 529 -29.41 -17.07 -4.14
C ASN A 529 -30.09 -18.09 -3.20
N MET A 530 -29.80 -18.02 -1.89
CA MET A 530 -30.29 -18.97 -0.87
C MET A 530 -31.57 -18.49 -0.15
N GLY A 531 -31.96 -17.23 -0.32
CA GLY A 531 -33.11 -16.65 0.37
C GLY A 531 -32.84 -16.37 1.86
N LEU A 532 -31.61 -15.97 2.20
CA LEU A 532 -31.27 -15.55 3.56
C LEU A 532 -32.10 -14.32 4.00
N PRO A 533 -32.45 -14.20 5.29
CA PRO A 533 -33.20 -13.05 5.79
C PRO A 533 -32.39 -11.74 5.64
N LYS A 534 -33.09 -10.65 5.29
CA LYS A 534 -32.53 -9.30 5.32
C LYS A 534 -32.41 -8.82 6.76
N GLU A 535 -31.20 -8.53 7.19
CA GLU A 535 -30.85 -8.02 8.51
C GLU A 535 -29.85 -6.87 8.36
N ASP A 536 -30.35 -5.63 8.41
CA ASP A 536 -29.50 -4.44 8.30
C ASP A 536 -28.77 -4.16 9.61
N ALA A 537 -27.49 -3.82 9.52
CA ALA A 537 -26.65 -3.49 10.67
C ALA A 537 -25.53 -2.52 10.28
N ASP A 538 -25.16 -1.63 11.18
CA ASP A 538 -23.93 -0.85 11.04
C ASP A 538 -22.79 -1.61 11.72
N LEU A 539 -21.67 -1.77 11.02
CA LEU A 539 -20.56 -2.62 11.45
C LEU A 539 -19.22 -1.92 11.31
N TYR A 540 -18.20 -2.41 12.00
CA TYR A 540 -16.82 -2.13 11.66
C TYR A 540 -16.34 -3.10 10.57
N ALA A 541 -15.39 -2.67 9.72
CA ALA A 541 -14.81 -3.52 8.68
C ALA A 541 -14.32 -4.88 9.25
N TYR A 542 -13.69 -4.87 10.42
CA TYR A 542 -13.22 -6.09 11.08
C TYR A 542 -14.32 -7.04 11.60
N GLN A 543 -15.60 -6.68 11.51
CA GLN A 543 -16.73 -7.53 11.98
C GLN A 543 -17.53 -8.16 10.84
N LEU A 544 -17.55 -7.54 9.66
CA LEU A 544 -18.51 -7.86 8.60
C LEU A 544 -18.44 -9.32 8.13
N LEU A 545 -17.22 -9.84 7.92
CA LEU A 545 -17.07 -11.23 7.51
C LEU A 545 -17.40 -12.23 8.62
N ALA A 546 -17.16 -11.89 9.89
CA ALA A 546 -17.54 -12.73 11.02
C ALA A 546 -19.07 -12.88 11.14
N GLN A 547 -19.82 -11.79 10.90
CA GLN A 547 -21.29 -11.84 10.83
C GLN A 547 -21.78 -12.62 9.62
N THR A 548 -21.10 -12.47 8.48
CA THR A 548 -21.45 -13.19 7.24
C THR A 548 -21.32 -14.69 7.43
N THR A 549 -20.19 -15.14 8.00
CA THR A 549 -19.95 -16.58 8.26
C THR A 549 -20.91 -17.15 9.30
N ASP A 550 -21.29 -16.37 10.33
CA ASP A 550 -22.30 -16.76 11.32
C ASP A 550 -23.65 -17.08 10.66
N THR A 551 -24.07 -16.22 9.72
CA THR A 551 -25.34 -16.35 8.98
C THR A 551 -25.41 -17.64 8.14
N VAL A 552 -24.27 -18.14 7.68
CA VAL A 552 -24.17 -19.37 6.88
C VAL A 552 -23.70 -20.58 7.68
N GLY A 553 -23.64 -20.47 9.01
CA GLY A 553 -23.35 -21.59 9.92
C GLY A 553 -21.86 -21.95 10.04
N ILE A 554 -20.96 -21.02 9.76
CA ILE A 554 -19.50 -21.21 9.85
C ILE A 554 -18.96 -20.48 11.09
N HIS A 555 -18.32 -21.24 11.98
CA HIS A 555 -17.83 -20.77 13.28
C HIS A 555 -16.37 -21.21 13.50
N GLU A 556 -15.53 -20.94 12.50
CA GLU A 556 -14.10 -21.25 12.51
C GLU A 556 -13.25 -20.00 12.85
N GLY A 557 -12.04 -20.23 13.33
CA GLY A 557 -11.08 -19.16 13.65
C GLY A 557 -11.18 -18.59 15.06
N THR A 558 -10.08 -18.02 15.58
CA THR A 558 -10.03 -17.37 16.89
C THR A 558 -10.70 -16.00 16.84
N ILE A 559 -10.32 -15.14 15.88
CA ILE A 559 -10.83 -13.76 15.80
C ILE A 559 -12.28 -13.73 15.28
N MET A 560 -12.62 -14.55 14.30
CA MET A 560 -13.99 -14.62 13.78
C MET A 560 -14.97 -15.07 14.88
N ASN A 561 -14.64 -16.13 15.62
CA ASN A 561 -15.45 -16.56 16.77
C ASN A 561 -15.49 -15.50 17.89
N TYR A 562 -14.41 -14.75 18.08
CA TYR A 562 -14.40 -13.63 19.04
C TYR A 562 -15.48 -12.59 18.67
N HIS A 563 -15.52 -12.16 17.42
CA HIS A 563 -16.54 -11.22 16.94
C HIS A 563 -17.96 -11.79 17.04
N GLN A 564 -18.19 -13.00 16.52
CA GLN A 564 -19.50 -13.67 16.55
C GLN A 564 -20.08 -13.78 17.97
N THR A 565 -19.22 -13.98 18.98
CA THR A 565 -19.67 -14.16 20.36
C THR A 565 -19.68 -12.86 21.18
N GLN A 566 -18.80 -11.91 20.89
CA GLN A 566 -18.56 -10.76 21.76
C GLN A 566 -19.00 -9.40 21.17
N MET A 567 -19.18 -9.25 19.86
CA MET A 567 -19.43 -7.92 19.25
C MET A 567 -20.73 -7.25 19.72
N ASN A 568 -21.71 -8.06 20.16
CA ASN A 568 -22.99 -7.59 20.71
C ASN A 568 -23.00 -7.47 22.25
N SER A 569 -21.83 -7.56 22.89
CA SER A 569 -21.67 -7.37 24.34
C SER A 569 -22.09 -5.97 24.76
N THR A 570 -22.79 -5.84 25.90
CA THR A 570 -23.10 -4.54 26.51
C THR A 570 -21.87 -3.87 27.13
N ASP A 571 -20.78 -4.62 27.34
CA ASP A 571 -19.49 -4.13 27.81
C ASP A 571 -18.54 -3.97 26.62
N GLU A 572 -18.58 -2.80 25.99
CA GLU A 572 -17.76 -2.44 24.83
C GLU A 572 -16.26 -2.36 25.20
N ALA A 573 -15.94 -1.90 26.41
CA ALA A 573 -14.55 -1.84 26.86
C ALA A 573 -13.94 -3.24 26.96
N SER A 574 -14.66 -4.20 27.56
CA SER A 574 -14.20 -5.59 27.61
C SER A 574 -14.06 -6.23 26.23
N TYR A 575 -14.88 -5.83 25.25
CA TYR A 575 -14.75 -6.29 23.87
C TYR A 575 -13.49 -5.72 23.20
N GLN A 576 -13.22 -4.43 23.37
CA GLN A 576 -12.03 -3.81 22.81
C GLN A 576 -10.74 -4.29 23.50
N ASP A 577 -10.76 -4.51 24.82
CA ASP A 577 -9.61 -5.03 25.56
C ASP A 577 -9.28 -6.47 25.16
N GLY A 578 -10.31 -7.32 24.95
CA GLY A 578 -10.10 -8.69 24.50
C GLY A 578 -9.56 -8.77 23.07
N LEU A 579 -10.05 -7.91 22.16
CA LEU A 579 -9.54 -7.82 20.79
C LEU A 579 -8.09 -7.31 20.76
N ASP A 580 -7.75 -6.27 21.53
CA ASP A 580 -6.37 -5.77 21.68
C ASP A 580 -5.42 -6.89 22.16
N LEU A 581 -5.87 -7.65 23.17
CA LEU A 581 -5.09 -8.73 23.75
C LEU A 581 -4.83 -9.87 22.75
N LEU A 582 -5.87 -10.35 22.05
CA LEU A 582 -5.76 -11.41 21.05
C LEU A 582 -4.92 -10.97 19.85
N GLN A 583 -5.18 -9.76 19.34
CA GLN A 583 -4.43 -9.22 18.21
C GLN A 583 -2.94 -9.08 18.52
N TYR A 584 -2.60 -8.57 19.72
CA TYR A 584 -1.20 -8.51 20.14
C TYR A 584 -0.60 -9.91 20.23
N ASP A 585 -1.32 -10.88 20.80
CA ASP A 585 -0.85 -12.25 20.97
C ASP A 585 -0.51 -12.93 19.64
N ILE A 586 -1.38 -12.75 18.63
CA ILE A 586 -1.27 -13.35 17.28
C ILE A 586 -0.09 -12.73 16.51
N LEU A 587 0.03 -11.40 16.52
CA LEU A 587 0.97 -10.67 15.66
C LEU A 587 2.35 -10.43 16.29
N TYR A 588 2.41 -10.14 17.59
CA TYR A 588 3.63 -9.69 18.29
C TYR A 588 3.99 -10.53 19.52
N GLY A 589 3.04 -11.32 20.01
CA GLY A 589 3.12 -12.04 21.25
C GLY A 589 3.73 -13.42 21.12
N LYS A 590 3.22 -14.33 21.93
CA LYS A 590 3.68 -15.72 22.06
C LYS A 590 2.65 -16.71 21.54
N ARG A 591 1.56 -16.23 20.92
CA ARG A 591 0.47 -17.05 20.39
C ARG A 591 -0.07 -18.02 21.44
N TYR A 592 -0.30 -17.51 22.66
CA TYR A 592 -0.96 -18.28 23.71
C TYR A 592 -2.35 -18.78 23.28
N CYS A 593 -3.11 -18.02 22.48
CA CYS A 593 -4.36 -18.48 21.88
C CYS A 593 -4.18 -19.74 21.01
N TYR A 594 -2.97 -19.95 20.46
CA TYR A 594 -2.59 -21.14 19.69
C TYR A 594 -1.67 -22.09 20.46
N ASN A 595 -1.68 -22.05 21.80
CA ASN A 595 -0.82 -22.87 22.65
C ASN A 595 0.70 -22.74 22.35
N GLY A 596 1.13 -21.57 21.86
CA GLY A 596 2.51 -21.28 21.47
C GLY A 596 2.94 -21.89 20.14
N THR A 597 1.98 -22.35 19.32
CA THR A 597 2.24 -22.95 18.01
C THR A 597 1.92 -22.01 16.86
N ASP A 598 2.41 -22.35 15.67
CA ASP A 598 2.02 -21.70 14.43
C ASP A 598 0.87 -22.47 13.79
N LEU A 599 -0.36 -22.08 14.14
CA LEU A 599 -1.57 -22.77 13.71
C LEU A 599 -1.99 -22.40 12.28
N TYR A 600 -1.54 -21.24 11.80
CA TYR A 600 -1.89 -20.65 10.50
C TYR A 600 -0.62 -20.24 9.76
N PRO A 601 0.19 -21.20 9.31
CA PRO A 601 1.41 -20.90 8.57
C PRO A 601 1.07 -20.29 7.20
N ALA A 602 2.01 -19.54 6.63
CA ALA A 602 1.88 -19.00 5.29
C ALA A 602 1.66 -20.10 4.24
N SER A 603 0.75 -19.86 3.30
CA SER A 603 0.49 -20.75 2.17
C SER A 603 1.56 -20.62 1.08
N ASP A 604 1.70 -21.67 0.27
CA ASP A 604 2.41 -21.62 -1.00
C ASP A 604 1.50 -21.01 -2.07
N LEU A 605 1.34 -19.68 -1.99
CA LEU A 605 0.41 -18.94 -2.84
C LEU A 605 0.76 -19.10 -4.33
N VAL A 606 -0.19 -19.64 -5.10
CA VAL A 606 -0.05 -19.79 -6.54
C VAL A 606 -0.55 -18.53 -7.25
N MET A 607 0.29 -17.93 -8.09
CA MET A 607 -0.11 -16.75 -8.86
C MET A 607 -0.90 -17.15 -10.12
N GLY A 608 -2.19 -16.80 -10.13
CA GLY A 608 -3.16 -17.14 -11.18
C GLY A 608 -3.67 -18.57 -11.11
N ILE A 609 -4.81 -18.81 -11.74
CA ILE A 609 -5.41 -20.15 -11.87
C ILE A 609 -5.01 -20.80 -13.20
N ASP A 610 -5.04 -20.01 -14.28
CA ASP A 610 -4.74 -20.46 -15.63
C ASP A 610 -3.27 -20.89 -15.80
N LYS A 611 -3.08 -22.11 -16.32
CA LYS A 611 -1.75 -22.63 -16.66
C LYS A 611 -1.18 -21.92 -17.88
N VAL A 612 0.13 -21.70 -17.88
CA VAL A 612 0.87 -21.16 -19.02
C VAL A 612 1.69 -22.29 -19.61
N ASP A 613 1.60 -22.52 -20.91
CA ASP A 613 2.37 -23.56 -21.60
C ASP A 613 2.77 -23.11 -23.01
N ILE A 614 3.86 -23.70 -23.51
CA ILE A 614 4.36 -23.52 -24.87
C ILE A 614 3.92 -24.73 -25.69
N THR A 615 3.15 -24.51 -26.75
CA THR A 615 2.68 -25.58 -27.64
C THR A 615 3.60 -25.79 -28.82
N ASN A 616 4.18 -24.72 -29.36
CA ASN A 616 5.05 -24.80 -30.53
C ASN A 616 5.97 -23.58 -30.63
N VAL A 617 7.09 -23.73 -31.32
CA VAL A 617 8.00 -22.63 -31.66
C VAL A 617 8.37 -22.73 -33.13
N SER A 618 8.31 -21.62 -33.87
CA SER A 618 8.62 -21.62 -35.30
C SER A 618 9.25 -20.31 -35.76
N ASP A 619 10.15 -20.42 -36.72
CA ASP A 619 10.81 -19.28 -37.36
C ASP A 619 9.86 -18.55 -38.32
N SER A 620 10.03 -17.24 -38.44
CA SER A 620 9.36 -16.44 -39.46
C SER A 620 9.87 -16.82 -40.86
N SER A 621 9.06 -16.54 -41.87
CA SER A 621 9.46 -16.74 -43.28
C SER A 621 10.63 -15.87 -43.73
N THR A 622 10.96 -14.81 -42.98
CA THR A 622 12.14 -13.95 -43.22
C THR A 622 13.36 -14.37 -42.40
N SER A 623 13.21 -15.33 -41.47
CA SER A 623 14.23 -15.85 -40.55
C SER A 623 14.80 -14.85 -39.52
N ASP A 624 14.18 -13.67 -39.36
CA ASP A 624 14.65 -12.65 -38.41
C ASP A 624 13.97 -12.77 -37.02
N THR A 625 12.86 -13.51 -36.96
CA THR A 625 11.97 -13.57 -35.79
C THR A 625 11.59 -15.01 -35.51
N VAL A 626 11.50 -15.36 -34.22
CA VAL A 626 10.99 -16.66 -33.76
C VAL A 626 9.66 -16.42 -33.04
N TYR A 627 8.63 -17.13 -33.47
CA TYR A 627 7.29 -17.11 -32.86
C TYR A 627 7.15 -18.25 -31.86
N ILE A 628 6.65 -17.93 -30.68
CA ILE A 628 6.39 -18.88 -29.60
C ILE A 628 4.87 -18.94 -29.43
N TYR A 629 4.29 -20.10 -29.67
CA TYR A 629 2.87 -20.37 -29.55
C TYR A 629 2.57 -21.08 -28.23
N GLY A 630 1.42 -20.78 -27.64
CA GLY A 630 1.05 -21.34 -26.35
C GLY A 630 -0.34 -20.90 -25.89
N HIS A 631 -0.59 -21.07 -24.60
CA HIS A 631 -1.84 -20.68 -23.97
C HIS A 631 -1.61 -19.66 -22.85
N ASN A 632 -2.63 -18.82 -22.63
CA ASN A 632 -2.72 -17.87 -21.51
C ASN A 632 -1.53 -16.91 -21.40
N PHE A 633 -0.99 -16.50 -22.55
CA PHE A 633 -0.06 -15.39 -22.59
C PHE A 633 -0.81 -14.07 -22.34
N THR A 634 -0.12 -13.10 -21.76
CA THR A 634 -0.63 -11.76 -21.48
C THR A 634 0.41 -10.72 -21.90
N ASN A 635 0.07 -9.44 -21.82
CA ASN A 635 1.02 -8.34 -22.03
C ASN A 635 2.24 -8.41 -21.08
N TRP A 636 2.12 -9.16 -19.97
CA TRP A 636 3.15 -9.37 -18.95
C TRP A 636 3.96 -10.65 -19.16
N SER A 637 3.67 -11.43 -20.20
CA SER A 637 4.48 -12.59 -20.56
C SER A 637 5.84 -12.15 -21.13
N LYS A 638 6.91 -12.74 -20.59
CA LYS A 638 8.30 -12.54 -21.04
C LYS A 638 8.95 -13.89 -21.31
N VAL A 639 9.77 -13.91 -22.35
CA VAL A 639 10.48 -15.11 -22.77
C VAL A 639 11.84 -15.16 -22.08
N TYR A 640 12.19 -16.35 -21.57
CA TYR A 640 13.48 -16.66 -20.98
C TYR A 640 14.12 -17.80 -21.79
N ILE A 641 15.37 -17.58 -22.20
CA ILE A 641 16.20 -18.54 -22.92
C ILE A 641 17.33 -18.96 -21.98
N ASN A 642 17.41 -20.24 -21.62
CA ASN A 642 18.37 -20.77 -20.63
C ASN A 642 18.39 -19.92 -19.34
N ASP A 643 17.20 -19.64 -18.79
CA ASP A 643 16.95 -18.78 -17.63
C ASP A 643 17.38 -17.30 -17.76
N SER A 644 17.76 -16.84 -18.96
CA SER A 644 18.07 -15.44 -19.25
C SER A 644 16.91 -14.77 -19.97
N LYS A 645 16.40 -13.67 -19.42
CA LYS A 645 15.33 -12.88 -20.04
C LYS A 645 15.81 -12.27 -21.36
N VAL A 646 15.04 -12.48 -22.43
CA VAL A 646 15.30 -11.88 -23.75
C VAL A 646 14.25 -10.82 -24.09
N ALA A 647 14.54 -9.99 -25.10
CA ALA A 647 13.56 -9.04 -25.60
C ALA A 647 12.42 -9.79 -26.29
N SER A 648 11.19 -9.62 -25.80
CA SER A 648 10.01 -10.30 -26.35
C SER A 648 8.85 -9.34 -26.59
N THR A 649 8.10 -9.59 -27.65
CA THR A 649 6.89 -8.84 -28.03
C THR A 649 5.66 -9.72 -27.81
N TYR A 650 4.65 -9.20 -27.11
CA TYR A 650 3.34 -9.82 -27.02
C TYR A 650 2.54 -9.51 -28.27
N LEU A 651 2.00 -10.54 -28.93
CA LEU A 651 1.17 -10.38 -30.13
C LEU A 651 -0.29 -10.74 -29.86
N SER A 652 -0.53 -11.80 -29.10
CA SER A 652 -1.86 -12.23 -28.65
C SER A 652 -1.75 -13.21 -27.50
N ALA A 653 -2.90 -13.59 -26.91
CA ALA A 653 -2.95 -14.54 -25.80
C ALA A 653 -2.37 -15.94 -26.11
N GLY A 654 -2.09 -16.23 -27.39
CA GLY A 654 -1.43 -17.47 -27.80
C GLY A 654 -0.13 -17.29 -28.56
N VAL A 655 0.40 -16.07 -28.72
CA VAL A 655 1.62 -15.83 -29.52
C VAL A 655 2.52 -14.74 -28.92
N LEU A 656 3.80 -15.10 -28.72
CA LEU A 656 4.91 -14.18 -28.44
C LEU A 656 5.92 -14.21 -29.60
N ALA A 657 6.74 -13.17 -29.69
CA ALA A 657 7.83 -13.10 -30.67
C ALA A 657 9.15 -12.64 -30.00
N ILE A 658 10.26 -13.23 -30.44
CA ILE A 658 11.64 -12.85 -30.07
C ILE A 658 12.50 -12.68 -31.33
N ASN A 659 13.65 -12.02 -31.22
CA ASN A 659 14.59 -11.96 -32.34
C ASN A 659 15.31 -13.31 -32.50
N LYS A 660 15.56 -13.74 -33.75
CA LYS A 660 16.32 -14.97 -34.02
C LYS A 660 17.74 -14.93 -33.45
N GLU A 661 18.35 -13.74 -33.33
CA GLU A 661 19.69 -13.57 -32.76
C GLU A 661 19.77 -13.90 -31.25
N ASP A 662 18.63 -13.91 -30.56
CA ASP A 662 18.55 -14.15 -29.11
C ASP A 662 18.43 -15.66 -28.76
N ILE A 663 18.43 -16.56 -29.75
CA ILE A 663 18.22 -18.01 -29.55
C ILE A 663 19.07 -18.87 -30.48
N SER A 664 19.58 -19.99 -29.96
CA SER A 664 20.39 -20.98 -30.68
C SER A 664 19.78 -22.37 -30.60
N ASP A 665 20.11 -23.23 -31.57
CA ASP A 665 19.70 -24.65 -31.57
C ASP A 665 20.07 -25.34 -30.25
N GLY A 666 19.11 -26.06 -29.67
CA GLY A 666 19.24 -26.73 -28.38
C GLY A 666 18.92 -25.86 -27.15
N ASP A 667 18.65 -24.56 -27.31
CA ASP A 667 18.29 -23.68 -26.20
C ASP A 667 16.94 -24.02 -25.59
N GLU A 668 16.82 -23.83 -24.26
CA GLU A 668 15.58 -24.04 -23.52
C GLU A 668 14.77 -22.75 -23.41
N ILE A 669 13.54 -22.78 -23.90
CA ILE A 669 12.58 -21.68 -23.87
C ILE A 669 11.58 -21.89 -22.73
N THR A 670 11.38 -20.84 -21.93
CA THR A 670 10.31 -20.77 -20.95
C THR A 670 9.60 -19.43 -21.04
N VAL A 671 8.29 -19.42 -20.75
CA VAL A 671 7.49 -18.19 -20.70
C VAL A 671 7.14 -17.89 -19.26
N CYS A 672 7.45 -16.69 -18.80
CA CYS A 672 7.16 -16.25 -17.43
C CYS A 672 6.19 -15.08 -17.44
N GLN A 673 5.17 -15.14 -16.60
CA GLN A 673 4.36 -13.97 -16.23
C GLN A 673 5.12 -13.17 -15.19
N VAL A 674 5.44 -11.91 -15.51
CA VAL A 674 6.28 -11.08 -14.64
C VAL A 674 5.55 -9.84 -14.14
N GLY A 675 5.66 -9.61 -12.83
CA GLY A 675 5.24 -8.39 -12.16
C GLY A 675 6.27 -7.27 -12.28
N SER A 676 6.10 -6.28 -11.43
CA SER A 676 7.05 -5.17 -11.29
C SER A 676 8.44 -5.67 -10.85
N SER A 677 9.48 -4.95 -11.27
CA SER A 677 10.89 -5.29 -11.01
C SER A 677 11.29 -6.71 -11.46
N ASP A 678 10.63 -7.22 -12.52
CA ASP A 678 10.86 -8.57 -13.08
C ASP A 678 10.63 -9.71 -12.08
N THR A 679 9.75 -9.49 -11.09
CA THR A 679 9.30 -10.56 -10.18
C THR A 679 8.58 -11.63 -11.00
N ILE A 680 9.08 -12.86 -11.03
CA ILE A 680 8.40 -13.98 -11.70
C ILE A 680 7.23 -14.42 -10.83
N PHE A 681 6.01 -14.28 -11.35
CA PHE A 681 4.80 -14.75 -10.69
C PHE A 681 4.46 -16.18 -11.09
N ARG A 682 4.60 -16.50 -12.37
CA ARG A 682 4.34 -17.84 -12.90
C ARG A 682 5.31 -18.17 -14.02
N LYS A 683 5.82 -19.39 -14.05
CA LYS A 683 6.61 -19.96 -15.15
C LYS A 683 5.73 -20.94 -15.94
N SER A 684 6.03 -21.12 -17.22
CA SER A 684 5.35 -22.12 -18.04
C SER A 684 5.53 -23.51 -17.44
N GLU A 685 4.47 -24.33 -17.50
CA GLU A 685 4.45 -25.70 -16.96
C GLU A 685 5.46 -26.60 -17.67
N ASN A 686 5.77 -26.29 -18.93
CA ASN A 686 6.78 -26.95 -19.72
C ASN A 686 7.92 -26.01 -20.11
N THR A 687 9.05 -26.64 -20.41
CA THR A 687 10.20 -26.03 -21.09
C THR A 687 10.23 -26.57 -22.52
N TYR A 688 10.48 -25.71 -23.50
CA TYR A 688 10.53 -26.10 -24.91
C TYR A 688 11.97 -26.00 -25.41
N THR A 689 12.53 -27.10 -25.90
CA THR A 689 13.86 -27.09 -26.54
C THR A 689 13.72 -26.62 -27.97
N TYR A 690 14.39 -25.53 -28.31
CA TYR A 690 14.39 -24.98 -29.65
C TYR A 690 15.19 -25.86 -30.60
N VAL A 691 14.61 -26.16 -31.76
CA VAL A 691 15.26 -26.89 -32.85
C VAL A 691 15.36 -25.94 -34.04
N ASP A 692 16.57 -25.57 -34.42
CA ASP A 692 16.80 -24.71 -35.58
C ASP A 692 16.61 -25.52 -36.86
N PRO A 693 15.66 -25.16 -37.74
CA PRO A 693 15.44 -25.85 -39.00
C PRO A 693 16.67 -25.87 -39.93
N ALA A 694 17.64 -24.98 -39.72
CA ALA A 694 18.87 -24.90 -40.49
C ALA A 694 19.99 -25.85 -39.99
N VAL A 695 19.83 -26.49 -38.83
CA VAL A 695 20.81 -27.42 -38.26
C VAL A 695 20.42 -28.86 -38.62
N GLU A 696 21.33 -29.59 -39.29
CA GLU A 696 21.16 -31.02 -39.55
C GLU A 696 21.41 -31.80 -38.25
N HIS A 697 20.36 -32.39 -37.70
CA HIS A 697 20.44 -33.34 -36.60
C HIS A 697 20.61 -34.75 -37.16
N ASP A 698 21.78 -35.37 -36.96
CA ASP A 698 22.04 -36.76 -37.37
C ASP A 698 21.10 -37.69 -36.57
N SER A 699 20.18 -38.36 -37.26
CA SER A 699 19.37 -39.42 -36.67
C SER A 699 20.25 -40.65 -36.40
N GLU A 700 20.65 -40.89 -35.16
CA GLU A 700 21.27 -42.17 -34.80
C GLU A 700 20.23 -43.30 -34.92
N SER A 701 20.43 -44.12 -35.95
CA SER A 701 19.88 -45.47 -36.05
C SER A 701 20.85 -46.45 -35.38
N GLU A 702 20.43 -47.19 -34.35
CA GLU A 702 21.02 -48.49 -34.04
C GLU A 702 19.94 -49.49 -33.61
N THR A 703 19.44 -50.21 -34.62
CA THR A 703 18.98 -51.59 -34.50
C THR A 703 20.19 -52.49 -34.30
N ASP A 704 20.33 -53.10 -33.14
CA ASP A 704 21.25 -54.23 -32.91
C ASP A 704 20.43 -55.48 -32.54
N GLU A 705 20.06 -56.27 -33.56
CA GLU A 705 19.79 -57.70 -33.39
C GLU A 705 21.07 -58.46 -33.80
N PRO A 706 21.70 -59.22 -32.90
CA PRO A 706 22.71 -60.19 -33.31
C PRO A 706 22.01 -61.48 -33.75
N THR A 707 22.19 -61.81 -35.02
CA THR A 707 21.97 -63.15 -35.55
C THR A 707 23.12 -64.06 -35.13
N GLU A 708 22.85 -65.08 -34.33
CA GLU A 708 23.70 -66.26 -34.22
C GLU A 708 22.93 -67.52 -34.66
N ASN A 709 23.41 -68.11 -35.76
CA ASN A 709 23.10 -69.47 -36.19
C ASN A 709 24.15 -70.42 -35.60
N GLN A 710 23.75 -71.29 -34.67
CA GLN A 710 24.04 -72.75 -34.69
C GLN A 710 23.26 -73.51 -33.61
#